data_AF-A0A2H5XGI9-F1
#
_entry.id   AF-A0A2H5XGI9-F1
#
_cell.length_a   1.000
_cell.length_b   1.000
_cell.length_c   1.000
_cell.angle_alpha   90.00
_cell.angle_beta   90.00
_cell.angle_gamma   90.00
#
_symmetry.space_group_name_H-M   'P 1'
#
loop_
_entity.id
_entity.type
_entity.pdbx_description
1 polymer ?
#
loop_
_entity_poly.entity_id
_entity_poly.type
_entity_poly.pdbx_seq_one_letter_code
_entity_poly.pdbx_strand_id
1 'polypeptide(L)'
;MGNSWAWLTDGSPQEFHDGWCALINGGLWEVGKQALQGDPHAVVALSALAEATVRCADAFRDRLRWWLGRYAAAAELTETLMERLRSFTAQCLQNAPSLTIYLQPPLSHVTLQGVGVQGNSGYIVRVVLERWATDRTDQDKSLLPHPAVWLLPQDADFQDGLASVQAWWQNTPLPSAHITWRIARLDQQPSLALKGNSLSALLAVGLWLLLDNAPVDPSITVSAAVRPDGQLLPVSSVEEKAQQRHRADPPLRHLLIAAAQQVSGLEHCPPDFLQRVHTVAEAREFFLVHAQPFQTVRDHTHRRVAYLRFFDRTISWDAYEEPTVRVSESGERAELWAWFNTRLRSGQRVQCLLTAPSGMGKTTALRFCAYRLCTDPALRSLVPIVLDATQWSALFFNTPLKALPAILEHLYRPLVDPAPDYDHWRAWLLQGRVVLLVDQAEQVAHLWDFRDHLRSVLREFDRLHLLIAVRSEWLSWFSDLNLPLVQLEPLSEQKAQSLCTRFAAALGLSSPPSLPSLGGCPLLLIAALCQSPLTAFGQGQLMVQLAEWLLSRCGDLPLPDARVLRVLAEVTFALPDKAAWRDREFYEALQKVTGATPTADALWVALKRCPLLSFHAESVAFSHTLLAETLRALALASRCTDGTLPPSVQQYLTPLRALLLASLLPRHTAPAFWAWLQRKMESDPKGWAEAVAQCLNERTDYPHQTVNLLLSRWFEAFQKGVNERDGWDKAIKALPPNVVNNFVFPDAQQKLTSRSLSDRKSAAHLLALVAHTVKIPSALVELLADAFMDEYGFTFLGALKTLFAHPLQHEPLCHFVSTVTKCLDSESVLQRRRAIRAIDQLSEASVLTDALKAEITDRLEELVRSDLDPKVRSMAQKTLSRLLT
;
A
#
# COMPACT_ATOMS: atom_id res chain seq x y z
N MET A 1 28.41 20.04 -5.63
CA MET A 1 29.83 20.43 -5.38
C MET A 1 30.49 20.57 -6.74
N GLY A 2 31.32 21.60 -6.95
CA GLY A 2 32.06 21.74 -8.20
C GLY A 2 33.13 20.64 -8.30
N ASN A 3 33.00 19.74 -9.27
CA ASN A 3 33.83 18.54 -9.42
C ASN A 3 35.25 18.87 -9.92
N SER A 4 36.05 19.49 -9.08
CA SER A 4 37.50 19.60 -9.28
C SER A 4 38.21 18.74 -8.25
N TRP A 5 38.90 17.69 -8.69
CA TRP A 5 39.78 16.87 -7.84
C TRP A 5 41.12 17.57 -7.55
N ALA A 6 41.26 18.86 -7.89
CA ALA A 6 42.49 19.63 -7.68
C ALA A 6 42.94 19.67 -6.22
N TRP A 7 42.02 19.48 -5.27
CA TRP A 7 42.35 19.41 -3.84
C TRP A 7 43.23 18.19 -3.48
N LEU A 8 43.28 17.14 -4.32
CA LEU A 8 44.15 15.98 -4.11
C LEU A 8 45.64 16.33 -4.15
N THR A 9 46.01 17.38 -4.90
CA THR A 9 47.41 17.65 -5.27
C THR A 9 47.83 19.09 -5.01
N ASP A 10 46.98 20.06 -5.35
CA ASP A 10 47.32 21.49 -5.37
C ASP A 10 46.48 22.31 -4.38
N GLY A 11 45.45 21.71 -3.77
CA GLY A 11 44.67 22.36 -2.72
C GLY A 11 45.47 22.60 -1.44
N SER A 12 45.02 23.50 -0.60
CA SER A 12 45.51 23.67 0.77
C SER A 12 45.36 22.38 1.61
N PRO A 13 46.11 22.25 2.72
CA PRO A 13 45.93 21.12 3.64
C PRO A 13 44.50 20.96 4.17
N GLN A 14 43.75 22.07 4.29
CA GLN A 14 42.35 22.05 4.71
C GLN A 14 41.43 21.54 3.60
N GLU A 15 41.61 21.99 2.36
CA GLU A 15 40.85 21.48 1.21
C GLU A 15 41.10 19.98 0.99
N PHE A 16 42.34 19.52 1.19
CA PHE A 16 42.64 18.09 1.18
C PHE A 16 41.92 17.35 2.30
N HIS A 17 41.95 17.88 3.53
CA HIS A 17 41.27 17.29 4.67
C HIS A 17 39.76 17.14 4.41
N ASP A 18 39.09 18.22 4.02
CA ASP A 18 37.64 18.24 3.80
C ASP A 18 37.25 17.32 2.62
N GLY A 19 37.98 17.40 1.51
CA GLY A 19 37.77 16.55 0.34
C GLY A 19 37.98 15.07 0.65
N TRP A 20 39.06 14.71 1.35
CA TRP A 20 39.36 13.34 1.73
C TRP A 20 38.33 12.79 2.73
N CYS A 21 37.95 13.57 3.74
CA CYS A 21 36.90 13.21 4.69
C CYS A 21 35.56 12.94 4.00
N ALA A 22 35.15 13.79 3.05
CA ALA A 22 33.95 13.56 2.26
C ALA A 22 34.06 12.28 1.42
N LEU A 23 35.21 12.03 0.81
CA LEU A 23 35.47 10.89 -0.06
C LEU A 23 35.38 9.55 0.72
N ILE A 24 36.02 9.44 1.89
CA ILE A 24 36.04 8.21 2.69
C ILE A 24 34.74 7.94 3.47
N ASN A 25 33.87 8.95 3.63
CA ASN A 25 32.57 8.84 4.31
C ASN A 25 31.41 8.75 3.30
N GLY A 26 31.58 7.95 2.24
CA GLY A 26 30.54 7.63 1.25
C GLY A 26 30.53 8.52 0.01
N GLY A 27 31.26 9.63 -0.04
CA GLY A 27 31.29 10.52 -1.19
C GLY A 27 31.77 9.84 -2.48
N LEU A 28 32.79 8.96 -2.39
CA LEU A 28 33.23 8.19 -3.55
C LEU A 28 32.16 7.22 -4.06
N TRP A 29 31.41 6.59 -3.14
CA TRP A 29 30.34 5.67 -3.49
C TRP A 29 29.18 6.38 -4.19
N GLU A 30 28.78 7.58 -3.76
CA GLU A 30 27.70 8.31 -4.41
C GLU A 30 28.05 8.69 -5.86
N VAL A 31 29.28 9.14 -6.12
CA VAL A 31 29.75 9.39 -7.50
C VAL A 31 29.86 8.08 -8.28
N GLY A 32 30.39 7.02 -7.67
CA GLY A 32 30.45 5.68 -8.25
C GLY A 32 29.08 5.14 -8.67
N LYS A 33 28.09 5.26 -7.79
CA LYS A 33 26.71 4.84 -7.99
C LYS A 33 26.07 5.60 -9.16
N GLN A 34 26.24 6.91 -9.23
CA GLN A 34 25.75 7.73 -10.35
C GLN A 34 26.37 7.29 -11.68
N ALA A 35 27.67 7.02 -11.71
CA ALA A 35 28.36 6.53 -12.90
C ALA A 35 27.84 5.15 -13.34
N LEU A 36 27.66 4.21 -12.40
CA LEU A 36 27.09 2.88 -12.67
C LEU A 36 25.62 2.96 -13.15
N GLN A 37 24.91 4.02 -12.77
CA GLN A 37 23.55 4.31 -13.25
C GLN A 37 23.54 5.07 -14.59
N GLY A 38 24.70 5.34 -15.18
CA GLY A 38 24.85 5.94 -16.51
C GLY A 38 24.93 7.46 -16.54
N ASP A 39 25.17 8.15 -15.41
CA ASP A 39 25.35 9.60 -15.38
C ASP A 39 26.69 10.00 -16.05
N PRO A 40 26.67 10.72 -17.19
CA PRO A 40 27.88 11.12 -17.89
C PRO A 40 28.81 12.02 -17.07
N HIS A 41 28.26 12.88 -16.21
CA HIS A 41 29.06 13.79 -15.38
C HIS A 41 29.81 13.03 -14.29
N ALA A 42 29.20 11.98 -13.73
CA ALA A 42 29.84 11.11 -12.76
C ALA A 42 30.95 10.27 -13.39
N VAL A 43 30.75 9.76 -14.62
CA VAL A 43 31.78 9.03 -15.38
C VAL A 43 32.99 9.93 -15.67
N VAL A 44 32.76 11.17 -16.10
CA VAL A 44 33.83 12.15 -16.33
C VAL A 44 34.57 12.45 -15.02
N ALA A 45 33.85 12.64 -13.91
CA ALA A 45 34.45 12.87 -12.61
C ALA A 45 35.33 11.69 -12.18
N LEU A 46 34.87 10.43 -12.29
CA LEU A 46 35.68 9.25 -11.95
C LEU A 46 36.88 9.09 -12.88
N SER A 47 36.73 9.41 -14.17
CA SER A 47 37.85 9.37 -15.13
C SER A 47 38.93 10.39 -14.76
N ALA A 48 38.53 11.61 -14.39
CA ALA A 48 39.44 12.63 -13.91
C ALA A 48 40.12 12.24 -12.59
N LEU A 49 39.40 11.57 -11.68
CA LEU A 49 39.97 11.00 -10.46
C LEU A 49 41.01 9.92 -10.77
N ALA A 50 40.69 8.99 -11.67
CA ALA A 50 41.61 7.95 -12.10
C ALA A 50 42.90 8.56 -12.69
N GLU A 51 42.77 9.55 -13.58
CA GLU A 51 43.91 10.25 -14.18
C GLU A 51 44.75 10.97 -13.12
N ALA A 52 44.11 11.69 -12.18
CA ALA A 52 44.79 12.40 -11.10
C ALA A 52 45.57 11.46 -10.17
N THR A 53 45.01 10.30 -9.81
CA THR A 53 45.67 9.31 -8.96
C THR A 53 46.88 8.61 -9.60
N VAL A 54 47.02 8.72 -10.92
CA VAL A 54 48.18 8.26 -11.69
C VAL A 54 49.18 9.40 -11.86
N ARG A 55 48.74 10.54 -12.39
CA ARG A 55 49.60 11.70 -12.70
C ARG A 55 50.30 12.27 -11.49
N CYS A 56 49.64 12.26 -10.33
CA CYS A 56 50.13 12.91 -9.12
C CYS A 56 50.28 11.92 -7.95
N ALA A 57 50.62 10.66 -8.26
CA ALA A 57 50.66 9.57 -7.29
C ALA A 57 51.54 9.89 -6.06
N ASP A 58 52.74 10.45 -6.27
CA ASP A 58 53.69 10.70 -5.18
C ASP A 58 53.24 11.86 -4.28
N ALA A 59 52.80 12.98 -4.88
CA ALA A 59 52.26 14.11 -4.12
C ALA A 59 51.01 13.72 -3.30
N PHE A 60 50.16 12.86 -3.85
CA PHE A 60 48.99 12.37 -3.14
C PHE A 60 49.37 11.41 -2.00
N ARG A 61 50.33 10.50 -2.23
CA ARG A 61 50.87 9.63 -1.15
C ARG A 61 51.39 10.45 0.02
N ASP A 62 52.16 11.50 -0.24
CA ASP A 62 52.73 12.33 0.83
C ASP A 62 51.66 13.09 1.61
N ARG A 63 50.64 13.64 0.92
CA ARG A 63 49.47 14.25 1.58
C ARG A 63 48.67 13.24 2.40
N LEU A 64 48.49 12.03 1.90
CA LEU A 64 47.78 10.98 2.61
C LEU A 64 48.57 10.52 3.84
N ARG A 65 49.90 10.36 3.75
CA ARG A 65 50.77 10.08 4.90
C ARG A 65 50.69 11.18 5.96
N TRP A 66 50.73 12.45 5.53
CA TRP A 66 50.53 13.59 6.42
C TRP A 66 49.18 13.51 7.15
N TRP A 67 48.10 13.25 6.42
CA TRP A 67 46.75 13.16 6.98
C TRP A 67 46.61 11.98 7.94
N LEU A 68 47.14 10.80 7.60
CA LEU A 68 47.16 9.63 8.48
C LEU A 68 47.94 9.90 9.77
N GLY A 69 49.10 10.56 9.66
CA GLY A 69 49.91 10.98 10.80
C GLY A 69 49.16 11.92 11.73
N ARG A 70 48.37 12.86 11.20
CA ARG A 70 47.54 13.79 11.98
C ARG A 70 46.52 13.09 12.88
N TYR A 71 46.05 11.91 12.47
CA TYR A 71 45.03 11.14 13.20
C TYR A 71 45.59 9.88 13.86
N ALA A 72 46.91 9.78 14.02
CA ALA A 72 47.61 8.64 14.61
C ALA A 72 47.24 7.30 13.95
N ALA A 73 47.09 7.28 12.63
CA ALA A 73 46.94 6.08 11.83
C ALA A 73 48.29 5.69 11.22
N ALA A 74 48.49 4.39 10.99
CA ALA A 74 49.72 3.84 10.41
C ALA A 74 49.96 4.39 9.00
N ALA A 75 51.16 4.92 8.74
CA ALA A 75 51.52 5.47 7.43
C ALA A 75 51.57 4.38 6.34
N GLU A 76 51.76 3.13 6.75
CA GLU A 76 51.75 1.93 5.91
C GLU A 76 50.40 1.71 5.20
N LEU A 77 49.30 2.29 5.73
CA LEU A 77 47.98 2.22 5.10
C LEU A 77 47.89 3.01 3.80
N THR A 78 48.84 3.92 3.52
CA THR A 78 48.83 4.75 2.32
C THR A 78 48.72 3.92 1.04
N GLU A 79 49.56 2.89 0.85
CA GLU A 79 49.51 2.10 -0.39
C GLU A 79 48.21 1.29 -0.49
N THR A 80 47.72 0.75 0.63
CA THR A 80 46.44 0.02 0.66
C THR A 80 45.26 0.91 0.26
N LEU A 81 45.21 2.14 0.78
CA LEU A 81 44.15 3.10 0.46
C LEU A 81 44.23 3.57 -1.00
N MET A 82 45.44 3.80 -1.51
CA MET A 82 45.68 4.15 -2.90
C MET A 82 45.23 3.02 -3.84
N GLU A 83 45.55 1.77 -3.51
CA GLU A 83 45.14 0.60 -4.28
C GLU A 83 43.61 0.43 -4.27
N ARG A 84 42.97 0.54 -3.10
CA ARG A 84 41.50 0.48 -2.98
C ARG A 84 40.82 1.58 -3.80
N LEU A 85 41.34 2.80 -3.77
CA LEU A 85 40.79 3.93 -4.52
C LEU A 85 40.87 3.67 -6.03
N ARG A 86 42.02 3.21 -6.53
CA ARG A 86 42.22 2.86 -7.94
C ARG A 86 41.31 1.71 -8.36
N SER A 87 41.27 0.65 -7.55
CA SER A 87 40.43 -0.53 -7.79
C SER A 87 38.94 -0.16 -7.86
N PHE A 88 38.44 0.60 -6.89
CA PHE A 88 37.05 1.05 -6.88
C PHE A 88 36.72 1.90 -8.12
N THR A 89 37.57 2.88 -8.43
CA THR A 89 37.37 3.78 -9.57
C THR A 89 37.37 3.00 -10.90
N ALA A 90 38.30 2.06 -11.07
CA ALA A 90 38.35 1.18 -12.24
C ALA A 90 37.10 0.30 -12.36
N GLN A 91 36.65 -0.31 -11.25
CA GLN A 91 35.44 -1.14 -11.23
C GLN A 91 34.17 -0.35 -11.61
N CYS A 92 34.03 0.89 -11.14
CA CYS A 92 32.92 1.76 -11.55
C CYS A 92 32.97 2.11 -13.05
N LEU A 93 34.14 2.50 -13.57
CA LEU A 93 34.31 2.85 -14.98
C LEU A 93 34.10 1.65 -15.92
N GLN A 94 34.36 0.44 -15.44
CA GLN A 94 34.15 -0.81 -16.18
C GLN A 94 32.75 -1.42 -16.00
N ASN A 95 31.86 -0.78 -15.23
CA ASN A 95 30.56 -1.34 -14.85
C ASN A 95 30.64 -2.76 -14.26
N ALA A 96 31.58 -2.96 -13.33
CA ALA A 96 31.86 -4.29 -12.78
C ALA A 96 30.63 -4.88 -12.04
N PRO A 97 30.26 -6.15 -12.32
CA PRO A 97 29.15 -6.83 -11.65
C PRO A 97 29.28 -6.87 -10.11
N SER A 98 30.52 -6.84 -9.61
CA SER A 98 30.85 -6.80 -8.18
C SER A 98 30.31 -5.58 -7.45
N LEU A 99 30.04 -4.48 -8.16
CA LEU A 99 29.50 -3.24 -7.58
C LEU A 99 28.04 -2.99 -7.95
N THR A 100 27.59 -3.46 -9.12
CA THR A 100 26.21 -3.23 -9.59
C THR A 100 25.17 -3.92 -8.70
N ILE A 101 25.54 -5.00 -8.01
CA ILE A 101 24.70 -5.65 -7.00
C ILE A 101 24.20 -4.67 -5.91
N TYR A 102 25.04 -3.70 -5.52
CA TYR A 102 24.72 -2.72 -4.48
C TYR A 102 23.84 -1.56 -4.97
N LEU A 103 23.43 -1.57 -6.25
CA LEU A 103 22.42 -0.66 -6.77
C LEU A 103 21.00 -1.13 -6.42
N GLN A 104 20.83 -2.40 -6.11
CA GLN A 104 19.57 -2.98 -5.65
C GLN A 104 19.36 -2.70 -4.15
N PRO A 105 18.13 -2.77 -3.63
CA PRO A 105 17.92 -2.76 -2.19
C PRO A 105 18.50 -4.04 -1.55
N PRO A 106 19.12 -3.96 -0.36
CA PRO A 106 19.55 -5.15 0.37
C PRO A 106 18.34 -6.02 0.73
N LEU A 107 18.54 -7.34 0.77
CA LEU A 107 17.50 -8.32 1.16
C LEU A 107 16.99 -8.07 2.58
N SER A 108 17.91 -7.74 3.49
CA SER A 108 17.61 -7.38 4.87
C SER A 108 18.75 -6.54 5.42
N HIS A 109 18.50 -5.79 6.48
CA HIS A 109 19.55 -5.06 7.18
C HIS A 109 19.22 -4.93 8.66
N VAL A 110 20.25 -4.64 9.47
CA VAL A 110 20.10 -4.31 10.89
C VAL A 110 20.95 -3.09 11.19
N THR A 111 20.44 -2.22 12.07
CA THR A 111 21.14 -1.02 12.52
C THR A 111 21.31 -1.09 14.03
N LEU A 112 22.55 -0.91 14.48
CA LEU A 112 22.93 -0.94 15.89
C LEU A 112 23.66 0.35 16.27
N GLN A 113 23.59 0.72 17.54
CA GLN A 113 24.46 1.75 18.10
C GLN A 113 25.69 1.08 18.70
N GLY A 114 26.86 1.61 18.39
CA GLY A 114 28.15 1.20 18.93
C GLY A 114 28.86 2.37 19.58
N VAL A 115 29.90 2.08 20.37
CA VAL A 115 30.73 3.11 20.99
C VAL A 115 32.17 2.94 20.56
N GLY A 116 32.69 3.97 19.89
CA GLY A 116 34.09 4.10 19.51
C GLY A 116 34.85 5.02 20.45
N VAL A 117 36.18 5.04 20.33
CA VAL A 117 37.06 5.94 21.08
C VAL A 117 38.05 6.57 20.10
N GLN A 118 38.26 7.89 20.24
CA GLN A 118 39.26 8.65 19.51
C GLN A 118 40.08 9.47 20.51
N GLY A 119 41.34 9.08 20.73
CA GLY A 119 42.14 9.64 21.83
C GLY A 119 41.51 9.30 23.18
N ASN A 120 41.27 10.31 24.02
CA ASN A 120 40.61 10.15 25.33
C ASN A 120 39.10 10.46 25.28
N SER A 121 38.51 10.54 24.09
CA SER A 121 37.10 10.90 23.91
C SER A 121 36.33 9.75 23.26
N GLY A 122 35.27 9.29 23.92
CA GLY A 122 34.31 8.37 23.32
C GLY A 122 33.42 9.07 22.28
N TYR A 123 32.88 8.30 21.33
CA TYR A 123 31.84 8.76 20.41
C TYR A 123 30.87 7.62 20.07
N ILE A 124 29.63 7.97 19.71
CA ILE A 124 28.62 7.01 19.28
C ILE A 124 28.68 6.82 17.77
N VAL A 125 28.65 5.56 17.35
CA VAL A 125 28.53 5.17 15.95
C VAL A 125 27.24 4.44 15.69
N ARG A 126 26.74 4.59 14.47
CA ARG A 126 25.73 3.73 13.87
C ARG A 126 26.44 2.66 13.05
N VAL A 127 26.24 1.41 13.42
CA VAL A 127 26.72 0.23 12.67
C VAL A 127 25.55 -0.33 11.88
N VAL A 128 25.72 -0.47 10.57
CA VAL A 128 24.71 -1.04 9.67
C VAL A 128 25.30 -2.30 9.05
N LEU A 129 24.56 -3.41 9.14
CA LEU A 129 24.85 -4.66 8.43
C LEU A 129 23.75 -4.91 7.41
N GLU A 130 24.14 -5.23 6.18
CA GLU A 130 23.24 -5.38 5.02
C GLU A 130 23.48 -6.75 4.37
N ARG A 131 22.42 -7.52 4.17
CA ARG A 131 22.45 -8.82 3.48
C ARG A 131 22.09 -8.62 2.01
N TRP A 132 22.85 -9.25 1.11
CA TRP A 132 22.68 -9.10 -0.34
C TRP A 132 22.39 -10.42 -1.04
N ALA A 133 21.65 -10.36 -2.15
CA ALA A 133 21.40 -11.50 -3.02
C ALA A 133 22.58 -11.68 -3.99
N THR A 134 23.34 -12.78 -3.88
CA THR A 134 24.50 -13.03 -4.74
C THR A 134 24.36 -14.36 -5.48
N ASP A 135 24.90 -14.43 -6.71
CA ASP A 135 25.03 -15.68 -7.48
C ASP A 135 26.14 -16.61 -6.95
N ARG A 136 26.85 -16.21 -5.89
CA ARG A 136 27.82 -17.06 -5.21
C ARG A 136 27.10 -18.25 -4.58
N THR A 137 27.67 -19.44 -4.71
CA THR A 137 27.11 -20.69 -4.18
C THR A 137 26.70 -20.54 -2.71
N ASP A 138 25.54 -21.10 -2.34
CA ASP A 138 24.86 -21.05 -1.03
C ASP A 138 25.72 -21.46 0.20
N GLN A 139 27.01 -21.73 0.02
CA GLN A 139 27.93 -22.19 1.07
C GLN A 139 28.85 -21.08 1.63
N ASP A 140 29.04 -19.96 0.94
CA ASP A 140 30.02 -18.94 1.38
C ASP A 140 29.43 -17.93 2.38
N LYS A 141 30.02 -17.89 3.59
CA LYS A 141 29.82 -16.84 4.60
C LYS A 141 30.85 -15.74 4.41
N SER A 142 30.44 -14.52 4.09
CA SER A 142 31.37 -13.40 3.90
C SER A 142 30.91 -12.11 4.57
N LEU A 143 31.76 -11.53 5.40
CA LEU A 143 31.60 -10.22 6.02
C LEU A 143 32.59 -9.23 5.40
N LEU A 144 32.11 -8.29 4.59
CA LEU A 144 32.95 -7.32 3.86
C LEU A 144 32.56 -5.87 4.19
N PRO A 145 33.46 -4.90 4.04
CA PRO A 145 33.06 -3.49 4.09
C PRO A 145 32.12 -3.16 2.93
N HIS A 146 31.05 -2.41 3.20
CA HIS A 146 30.23 -1.82 2.15
C HIS A 146 31.08 -0.85 1.31
N PRO A 147 30.85 -0.72 -0.01
CA PRO A 147 31.62 0.19 -0.87
C PRO A 147 31.73 1.63 -0.34
N ALA A 148 30.66 2.12 0.30
CA ALA A 148 30.62 3.45 0.95
C ALA A 148 31.68 3.70 2.04
N VAL A 149 32.26 2.65 2.64
CA VAL A 149 33.30 2.77 3.68
C VAL A 149 34.59 2.05 3.31
N TRP A 150 34.76 1.69 2.04
CA TRP A 150 35.91 0.87 1.61
C TRP A 150 37.26 1.57 1.81
N LEU A 151 37.25 2.91 1.72
CA LEU A 151 38.42 3.76 1.95
C LEU A 151 38.55 4.26 3.39
N LEU A 152 37.63 3.89 4.28
CA LEU A 152 37.76 4.24 5.69
C LEU A 152 38.98 3.51 6.28
N PRO A 153 40.01 4.22 6.78
CA PRO A 153 41.21 3.59 7.32
C PRO A 153 40.89 2.71 8.52
N GLN A 154 41.54 1.55 8.60
CA GLN A 154 41.37 0.55 9.66
C GLN A 154 42.74 0.18 10.20
N ASP A 155 42.90 0.18 11.53
CA ASP A 155 44.12 -0.34 12.16
C ASP A 155 44.12 -1.88 12.23
N ALA A 156 45.25 -2.44 12.67
CA ALA A 156 45.44 -3.89 12.77
C ALA A 156 44.44 -4.53 13.74
N ASP A 157 44.20 -3.91 14.91
CA ASP A 157 43.28 -4.43 15.91
C ASP A 157 41.85 -4.52 15.38
N PHE A 158 41.37 -3.52 14.62
CA PHE A 158 40.04 -3.57 14.02
C PHE A 158 39.95 -4.69 12.97
N GLN A 159 41.00 -4.87 12.15
CA GLN A 159 41.06 -5.96 11.16
C GLN A 159 41.07 -7.34 11.82
N ASP A 160 41.84 -7.52 12.90
CA ASP A 160 41.88 -8.75 13.69
C ASP A 160 40.51 -9.05 14.34
N GLY A 161 39.82 -8.00 14.80
CA GLY A 161 38.44 -8.08 15.26
C GLY A 161 37.49 -8.60 14.18
N LEU A 162 37.56 -8.06 12.95
CA LEU A 162 36.75 -8.54 11.82
C LEU A 162 37.09 -9.99 11.45
N ALA A 163 38.37 -10.35 11.40
CA ALA A 163 38.82 -11.71 11.12
C ALA A 163 38.29 -12.70 12.17
N SER A 164 38.27 -12.29 13.44
CA SER A 164 37.73 -13.11 14.53
C SER A 164 36.21 -13.30 14.43
N VAL A 165 35.47 -12.25 14.06
CA VAL A 165 34.01 -12.33 13.79
C VAL A 165 33.73 -13.26 12.61
N GLN A 166 34.52 -13.14 11.54
CA GLN A 166 34.41 -14.00 10.36
C GLN A 166 34.69 -15.48 10.71
N ALA A 167 35.74 -15.76 11.48
CA ALA A 167 36.07 -17.11 11.93
C ALA A 167 34.99 -17.68 12.88
N TRP A 168 34.47 -16.86 13.80
CA TRP A 168 33.35 -17.25 14.66
C TRP A 168 32.11 -17.60 13.83
N TRP A 169 31.74 -16.78 12.85
CA TRP A 169 30.57 -17.02 12.02
C TRP A 169 30.73 -18.29 11.17
N GLN A 170 31.93 -18.56 10.65
CA GLN A 170 32.24 -19.81 9.94
C GLN A 170 31.94 -21.04 10.80
N ASN A 171 32.28 -20.99 12.10
CA ASN A 171 32.11 -22.10 13.05
C ASN A 171 30.72 -22.16 13.72
N THR A 172 29.84 -21.18 13.47
CA THR A 172 28.51 -21.10 14.08
C THR A 172 27.43 -21.62 13.11
N PRO A 173 26.38 -22.33 13.56
CA PRO A 173 25.29 -22.84 12.71
C PRO A 173 24.32 -21.73 12.24
N LEU A 174 24.85 -20.58 11.82
CA LEU A 174 24.10 -19.51 11.18
C LEU A 174 24.05 -19.70 9.66
N PRO A 175 22.98 -19.23 8.99
CA PRO A 175 22.87 -19.30 7.54
C PRO A 175 24.07 -18.68 6.82
N SER A 176 24.46 -19.28 5.69
CA SER A 176 25.40 -18.67 4.76
C SER A 176 24.78 -17.45 4.09
N ALA A 177 25.55 -16.37 3.99
CA ALA A 177 25.08 -15.12 3.41
C ALA A 177 26.26 -14.24 2.98
N HIS A 178 25.96 -13.32 2.06
CA HIS A 178 26.83 -12.18 1.76
C HIS A 178 26.38 -10.98 2.58
N ILE A 179 27.21 -10.54 3.52
CA ILE A 179 26.90 -9.42 4.41
C ILE A 179 27.95 -8.34 4.26
N THR A 180 27.50 -7.10 4.05
CA THR A 180 28.35 -5.93 4.12
C THR A 180 28.12 -5.15 5.40
N TRP A 181 29.15 -4.46 5.88
CA TRP A 181 29.06 -3.57 7.04
C TRP A 181 29.46 -2.14 6.69
N ARG A 182 28.84 -1.17 7.37
CA ARG A 182 29.26 0.24 7.34
C ARG A 182 29.03 0.92 8.67
N ILE A 183 29.85 1.92 8.95
CA ILE A 183 29.88 2.64 10.22
C ILE A 183 29.85 4.14 9.92
N ALA A 184 29.01 4.88 10.65
CA ALA A 184 28.95 6.34 10.60
C ALA A 184 28.81 6.90 12.01
N ARG A 185 29.35 8.09 12.29
CA ARG A 185 29.16 8.73 13.58
C ARG A 185 27.75 9.32 13.69
N LEU A 186 27.17 9.21 14.87
CA LEU A 186 25.82 9.71 15.12
C LEU A 186 25.77 11.24 15.19
N ASP A 187 26.89 11.88 15.57
CA ASP A 187 27.06 13.34 15.64
C ASP A 187 27.29 14.01 14.28
N GLN A 188 27.14 13.26 13.18
CA GLN A 188 27.33 13.69 11.79
C GLN A 188 28.76 14.17 11.47
N GLN A 189 29.72 14.01 12.39
CA GLN A 189 31.12 14.26 12.11
C GLN A 189 31.69 13.12 11.23
N PRO A 190 32.69 13.40 10.40
CA PRO A 190 33.33 12.35 9.59
C PRO A 190 34.01 11.31 10.47
N SER A 191 33.87 10.04 10.09
CA SER A 191 34.71 8.98 10.64
C SER A 191 36.09 9.10 9.99
N LEU A 192 37.13 9.26 10.80
CA LEU A 192 38.49 9.50 10.30
C LEU A 192 39.29 8.19 10.20
N ALA A 193 39.14 7.31 11.17
CA ALA A 193 39.69 5.97 11.16
C ALA A 193 38.90 5.08 12.12
N LEU A 194 38.83 3.79 11.82
CA LEU A 194 38.34 2.77 12.74
C LEU A 194 39.52 2.16 13.47
N LYS A 195 39.46 2.20 14.80
CA LYS A 195 40.55 1.75 15.67
C LYS A 195 40.08 0.79 16.74
N GLY A 196 40.95 -0.16 17.08
CA GLY A 196 40.70 -1.15 18.11
C GLY A 196 39.65 -2.19 17.70
N ASN A 197 39.51 -3.22 18.53
CA ASN A 197 38.60 -4.35 18.29
C ASN A 197 37.27 -4.26 19.06
N SER A 198 36.95 -3.13 19.69
CA SER A 198 35.81 -3.03 20.61
C SER A 198 34.43 -3.15 19.97
N LEU A 199 34.33 -2.97 18.65
CA LEU A 199 33.08 -3.15 17.91
C LEU A 199 32.88 -4.58 17.38
N SER A 200 33.89 -5.47 17.51
CA SER A 200 33.80 -6.83 16.97
C SER A 200 32.66 -7.64 17.60
N ALA A 201 32.41 -7.49 18.91
CA ALA A 201 31.27 -8.12 19.57
C ALA A 201 29.92 -7.61 19.07
N LEU A 202 29.82 -6.30 18.83
CA LEU A 202 28.61 -5.71 18.25
C LEU A 202 28.36 -6.20 16.83
N LEU A 203 29.41 -6.37 16.02
CA LEU A 203 29.30 -6.92 14.66
C LEU A 203 28.85 -8.39 14.70
N ALA A 204 29.40 -9.21 15.60
CA ALA A 204 28.99 -10.61 15.77
C ALA A 204 27.52 -10.74 16.21
N VAL A 205 27.09 -9.94 17.19
CA VAL A 205 25.68 -9.90 17.63
C VAL A 205 24.78 -9.36 16.51
N GLY A 206 25.22 -8.34 15.78
CA GLY A 206 24.49 -7.82 14.63
C GLY A 206 24.31 -8.83 13.50
N LEU A 207 25.35 -9.62 13.19
CA LEU A 207 25.25 -10.72 12.23
C LEU A 207 24.17 -11.70 12.63
N TRP A 208 24.14 -12.06 13.92
CA TRP A 208 23.12 -12.94 14.48
C TRP A 208 21.72 -12.31 14.34
N LEU A 209 21.53 -11.07 14.78
CA LEU A 209 20.26 -10.34 14.71
C LEU A 209 19.74 -10.21 13.27
N LEU A 210 20.65 -9.96 12.32
CA LEU A 210 20.34 -9.84 10.90
C LEU A 210 19.87 -11.18 10.30
N LEU A 211 20.61 -12.25 10.56
CA LEU A 211 20.35 -13.56 9.97
C LEU A 211 19.17 -14.28 10.61
N ASP A 212 18.91 -14.05 11.90
CA ASP A 212 17.69 -14.52 12.57
C ASP A 212 16.51 -13.55 12.37
N ASN A 213 16.74 -12.41 11.70
CA ASN A 213 15.73 -11.38 11.47
C ASN A 213 15.02 -10.97 12.78
N ALA A 214 15.80 -10.87 13.85
CA ALA A 214 15.32 -10.57 15.20
C ALA A 214 15.13 -9.04 15.39
N PRO A 215 14.17 -8.62 16.23
CA PRO A 215 14.01 -7.22 16.59
C PRO A 215 15.20 -6.73 17.41
N VAL A 216 15.49 -5.43 17.32
CA VAL A 216 16.61 -4.79 18.00
C VAL A 216 16.10 -3.74 18.96
N ASP A 217 16.57 -3.80 20.20
CA ASP A 217 16.52 -2.67 21.12
C ASP A 217 17.74 -1.76 20.84
N PRO A 218 17.53 -0.53 20.33
CA PRO A 218 18.61 0.38 19.99
C PRO A 218 19.33 0.97 21.22
N SER A 219 18.77 0.83 22.42
CA SER A 219 19.33 1.36 23.68
C SER A 219 20.38 0.42 24.29
N ILE A 220 20.59 -0.73 23.67
CA ILE A 220 21.58 -1.73 24.05
C ILE A 220 22.76 -1.65 23.09
N THR A 221 23.97 -1.68 23.64
CA THR A 221 25.19 -1.82 22.86
C THR A 221 26.14 -2.81 23.49
N VAL A 222 27.15 -3.25 22.72
CA VAL A 222 28.21 -4.14 23.17
C VAL A 222 29.55 -3.51 22.86
N SER A 223 30.43 -3.47 23.85
CA SER A 223 31.82 -3.03 23.66
C SER A 223 32.76 -4.11 24.21
N ALA A 224 33.17 -5.02 23.34
CA ALA A 224 34.09 -6.10 23.65
C ALA A 224 34.79 -6.59 22.38
N ALA A 225 35.95 -7.24 22.57
CA ALA A 225 36.63 -7.96 21.51
C ALA A 225 36.08 -9.40 21.41
N VAL A 226 35.99 -9.95 20.20
CA VAL A 226 35.51 -11.32 19.95
C VAL A 226 36.68 -12.23 19.62
N ARG A 227 36.68 -13.43 20.21
CA ARG A 227 37.54 -14.54 19.78
C ARG A 227 36.82 -15.44 18.76
N PRO A 228 37.57 -16.22 17.95
CA PRO A 228 36.99 -17.17 16.99
C PRO A 228 36.04 -18.22 17.58
N ASP A 229 36.12 -18.50 18.89
CA ASP A 229 35.22 -19.40 19.61
C ASP A 229 33.95 -18.71 20.16
N GLY A 230 33.83 -17.39 19.98
CA GLY A 230 32.72 -16.58 20.46
C GLY A 230 32.88 -16.05 21.89
N GLN A 231 34.03 -16.26 22.55
CA GLN A 231 34.32 -15.62 23.84
C GLN A 231 34.56 -14.12 23.69
N LEU A 232 34.10 -13.36 24.69
CA LEU A 232 34.28 -11.91 24.76
C LEU A 232 35.48 -11.54 25.62
N LEU A 233 36.36 -10.70 25.07
CA LEU A 233 37.57 -10.21 25.72
C LEU A 233 37.45 -8.74 26.14
N PRO A 234 38.12 -8.33 27.22
CA PRO A 234 38.18 -6.95 27.67
C PRO A 234 38.74 -6.01 26.60
N VAL A 235 38.29 -4.75 26.66
CA VAL A 235 38.75 -3.65 25.80
C VAL A 235 39.13 -2.43 26.62
N SER A 236 39.89 -1.53 26.02
CA SER A 236 40.33 -0.27 26.66
C SER A 236 39.20 0.76 26.72
N SER A 237 39.40 1.78 27.58
CA SER A 237 38.58 3.00 27.64
C SER A 237 37.08 2.76 27.77
N VAL A 238 36.69 1.83 28.65
CA VAL A 238 35.26 1.54 28.90
C VAL A 238 34.57 2.71 29.61
N GLU A 239 35.31 3.47 30.42
CA GLU A 239 34.77 4.64 31.11
C GLU A 239 34.33 5.73 30.13
N GLU A 240 35.22 6.10 29.20
CA GLU A 240 34.97 7.10 28.17
C GLU A 240 33.83 6.69 27.24
N LYS A 241 33.69 5.37 26.99
CA LYS A 241 32.58 4.80 26.23
C LYS A 241 31.25 4.92 27.01
N ALA A 242 31.24 4.53 28.28
CA ALA A 242 30.06 4.62 29.14
C ALA A 242 29.57 6.06 29.32
N GLN A 243 30.48 7.04 29.38
CA GLN A 243 30.16 8.47 29.44
C GLN A 243 29.38 8.96 28.19
N GLN A 244 29.46 8.24 27.06
CA GLN A 244 28.70 8.60 25.84
C GLN A 244 27.23 8.18 25.87
N ARG A 245 26.76 7.50 26.93
CA ARG A 245 25.39 6.96 27.00
C ARG A 245 24.29 7.96 26.62
N HIS A 246 24.44 9.22 27.05
CA HIS A 246 23.45 10.28 26.83
C HIS A 246 23.55 10.93 25.45
N ARG A 247 24.66 10.70 24.73
CA ARG A 247 24.86 11.17 23.35
C ARG A 247 24.36 10.19 22.30
N ALA A 248 23.96 8.99 22.70
CA ALA A 248 23.29 8.03 21.83
C ALA A 248 21.84 8.47 21.57
N ASP A 249 21.26 8.00 20.46
CA ASP A 249 19.88 8.30 20.08
C ASP A 249 19.15 7.02 19.62
N PRO A 250 18.30 6.42 20.48
CA PRO A 250 18.02 6.82 21.87
C PRO A 250 19.22 6.62 22.81
N PRO A 251 19.22 7.24 24.01
CA PRO A 251 20.26 7.06 25.02
C PRO A 251 20.49 5.59 25.37
N LEU A 252 21.74 5.22 25.63
CA LEU A 252 22.08 3.86 26.02
C LEU A 252 21.57 3.56 27.43
N ARG A 253 20.78 2.48 27.55
CA ARG A 253 20.30 1.92 28.82
C ARG A 253 21.16 0.76 29.28
N HIS A 254 21.78 0.04 28.34
CA HIS A 254 22.65 -1.09 28.64
C HIS A 254 23.91 -1.06 27.78
N LEU A 255 25.05 -1.26 28.42
CA LEU A 255 26.36 -1.46 27.83
C LEU A 255 26.86 -2.84 28.24
N LEU A 256 26.85 -3.78 27.29
CA LEU A 256 27.37 -5.11 27.48
C LEU A 256 28.90 -5.07 27.34
N ILE A 257 29.60 -5.62 28.33
CA ILE A 257 31.07 -5.68 28.40
C ILE A 257 31.51 -7.11 28.68
N ALA A 258 32.76 -7.44 28.33
CA ALA A 258 33.32 -8.75 28.65
C ALA A 258 33.30 -9.02 30.16
N ALA A 259 33.02 -10.25 30.57
CA ALA A 259 32.91 -10.60 32.00
C ALA A 259 34.20 -10.34 32.80
N ALA A 260 35.36 -10.49 32.15
CA ALA A 260 36.67 -10.20 32.73
C ALA A 260 37.06 -8.70 32.69
N GLN A 261 36.16 -7.82 32.21
CA GLN A 261 36.43 -6.39 32.11
C GLN A 261 36.61 -5.76 33.50
N GLN A 262 37.71 -5.02 33.67
CA GLN A 262 37.90 -4.18 34.85
C GLN A 262 37.04 -2.91 34.71
N VAL A 263 36.32 -2.58 35.77
CA VAL A 263 35.33 -1.49 35.82
C VAL A 263 35.65 -0.63 37.05
N SER A 264 36.53 0.33 36.89
CA SER A 264 36.84 1.37 37.88
C SER A 264 36.34 2.73 37.37
N GLY A 265 35.78 3.58 38.22
CA GLY A 265 35.32 4.93 37.82
C GLY A 265 33.92 4.98 37.20
N LEU A 266 33.16 3.88 37.26
CA LEU A 266 31.78 3.80 36.75
C LEU A 266 30.74 3.63 37.87
N GLU A 267 31.09 3.96 39.11
CA GLU A 267 30.18 3.87 40.27
C GLU A 267 28.96 4.81 40.14
N HIS A 268 29.01 5.79 39.24
CA HIS A 268 27.93 6.74 38.97
C HIS A 268 26.93 6.27 37.90
N CYS A 269 27.16 5.10 37.28
CA CYS A 269 26.21 4.52 36.35
C CYS A 269 25.06 3.81 37.09
N PRO A 270 23.84 3.76 36.52
CA PRO A 270 22.75 2.96 37.05
C PRO A 270 23.17 1.50 37.23
N PRO A 271 22.67 0.79 38.26
CA PRO A 271 23.05 -0.59 38.54
C PRO A 271 22.92 -1.53 37.34
N ASP A 272 21.86 -1.34 36.52
CA ASP A 272 21.57 -2.20 35.37
C ASP A 272 22.24 -1.74 34.07
N PHE A 273 22.97 -0.63 34.09
CA PHE A 273 23.60 -0.08 32.88
C PHE A 273 24.74 -0.96 32.38
N LEU A 274 25.61 -1.45 33.26
CA LEU A 274 26.74 -2.30 32.87
C LEU A 274 26.39 -3.77 33.06
N GLN A 275 26.46 -4.53 31.98
CA GLN A 275 26.10 -5.94 31.98
C GLN A 275 27.30 -6.75 31.52
N ARG A 276 27.71 -7.69 32.36
CA ARG A 276 28.87 -8.55 32.11
C ARG A 276 28.44 -9.80 31.37
N VAL A 277 29.06 -10.04 30.21
CA VAL A 277 28.77 -11.19 29.33
C VAL A 277 30.06 -11.91 28.96
N HIS A 278 30.04 -13.24 28.98
CA HIS A 278 31.20 -14.08 28.66
C HIS A 278 31.31 -14.38 27.17
N THR A 279 30.18 -14.48 26.47
CA THR A 279 30.13 -14.96 25.08
C THR A 279 29.21 -14.12 24.20
N VAL A 280 29.38 -14.23 22.88
CA VAL A 280 28.44 -13.67 21.89
C VAL A 280 27.03 -14.25 22.08
N ALA A 281 26.91 -15.51 22.50
CA ALA A 281 25.62 -16.16 22.75
C ALA A 281 24.87 -15.54 23.95
N GLU A 282 25.56 -15.22 25.04
CA GLU A 282 24.98 -14.51 26.19
C GLU A 282 24.59 -13.08 25.83
N ALA A 283 25.44 -12.38 25.07
CA ALA A 283 25.09 -11.05 24.56
C ALA A 283 23.82 -11.12 23.69
N ARG A 284 23.72 -12.10 22.80
CA ARG A 284 22.50 -12.39 22.03
C ARG A 284 21.27 -12.59 22.93
N GLU A 285 21.35 -13.46 23.93
CA GLU A 285 20.25 -13.75 24.86
C GLU A 285 19.76 -12.47 25.52
N PHE A 286 20.70 -11.59 25.91
CA PHE A 286 20.35 -10.28 26.47
C PHE A 286 19.53 -9.42 25.50
N PHE A 287 19.94 -9.32 24.23
CA PHE A 287 19.15 -8.63 23.20
C PHE A 287 17.76 -9.25 23.01
N LEU A 288 17.66 -10.58 23.02
CA LEU A 288 16.39 -11.30 22.87
C LEU A 288 15.42 -11.04 24.03
N VAL A 289 15.91 -11.03 25.27
CA VAL A 289 15.11 -10.71 26.46
C VAL A 289 14.55 -9.28 26.37
N HIS A 290 15.35 -8.32 25.91
CA HIS A 290 14.90 -6.94 25.77
C HIS A 290 14.07 -6.70 24.49
N ALA A 291 14.07 -7.65 23.56
CA ALA A 291 13.18 -7.64 22.42
C ALA A 291 11.77 -8.23 22.73
N GLN A 292 11.53 -8.76 23.93
CA GLN A 292 10.23 -9.31 24.35
C GLN A 292 9.03 -8.37 24.12
N PRO A 293 9.13 -7.04 24.36
CA PRO A 293 8.03 -6.11 24.05
C PRO A 293 7.56 -6.19 22.59
N PHE A 294 8.44 -6.51 21.66
CA PHE A 294 8.08 -6.69 20.24
C PHE A 294 7.16 -7.91 20.07
N GLN A 295 7.52 -9.03 20.70
CA GLN A 295 6.78 -10.27 20.62
C GLN A 295 5.42 -10.16 21.34
N THR A 296 5.38 -9.52 22.51
CA THR A 296 4.13 -9.34 23.26
C THR A 296 3.11 -8.49 22.50
N VAL A 297 3.55 -7.43 21.82
CA VAL A 297 2.70 -6.64 20.91
C VAL A 297 2.21 -7.49 19.75
N ARG A 298 3.09 -8.25 19.10
CA ARG A 298 2.71 -9.12 17.97
C ARG A 298 1.69 -10.18 18.40
N ASP A 299 1.88 -10.81 19.54
CA ASP A 299 0.97 -11.81 20.11
C ASP A 299 -0.37 -11.19 20.52
N HIS A 300 -0.35 -9.97 21.06
CA HIS A 300 -1.56 -9.20 21.33
C HIS A 300 -2.34 -8.92 20.04
N THR A 301 -1.68 -8.39 19.01
CA THR A 301 -2.32 -8.16 17.71
C THR A 301 -2.87 -9.47 17.14
N HIS A 302 -2.07 -10.54 17.13
CA HIS A 302 -2.49 -11.86 16.65
C HIS A 302 -3.77 -12.33 17.34
N ARG A 303 -3.87 -12.27 18.67
CA ARG A 303 -5.09 -12.62 19.40
C ARG A 303 -6.31 -11.78 18.99
N ARG A 304 -6.12 -10.50 18.67
CA ARG A 304 -7.21 -9.62 18.22
C ARG A 304 -7.69 -9.92 16.80
N VAL A 305 -6.84 -10.49 15.95
CA VAL A 305 -7.14 -10.79 14.54
C VAL A 305 -7.12 -12.28 14.22
N ALA A 306 -7.02 -13.16 15.22
CA ALA A 306 -6.95 -14.62 15.04
C ALA A 306 -8.18 -15.19 14.31
N TYR A 307 -9.29 -14.46 14.37
CA TYR A 307 -10.56 -14.87 13.78
C TYR A 307 -11.21 -13.72 13.02
N LEU A 308 -12.00 -14.09 12.01
CA LEU A 308 -12.88 -13.17 11.32
C LEU A 308 -14.07 -12.86 12.23
N ARG A 309 -14.22 -11.59 12.60
CA ARG A 309 -15.39 -11.11 13.35
C ARG A 309 -16.50 -10.71 12.40
N PHE A 310 -17.67 -11.31 12.57
CA PHE A 310 -18.90 -10.94 11.89
C PHE A 310 -19.97 -10.62 12.92
N PHE A 311 -20.21 -9.32 13.13
CA PHE A 311 -21.05 -8.82 14.22
C PHE A 311 -20.63 -9.41 15.59
N ASP A 312 -21.51 -10.15 16.25
CA ASP A 312 -21.27 -10.85 17.52
C ASP A 312 -20.61 -12.23 17.36
N ARG A 313 -20.47 -12.73 16.13
CA ARG A 313 -19.90 -14.05 15.85
C ARG A 313 -18.44 -14.00 15.48
N THR A 314 -17.75 -15.07 15.86
CA THR A 314 -16.36 -15.34 15.53
C THR A 314 -16.32 -16.54 14.60
N ILE A 315 -15.79 -16.38 13.40
CA ILE A 315 -15.70 -17.43 12.38
C ILE A 315 -14.26 -17.56 11.86
N SER A 316 -13.93 -18.71 11.25
CA SER A 316 -12.61 -18.95 10.67
C SER A 316 -12.33 -17.98 9.53
N TRP A 317 -11.05 -17.62 9.35
CA TRP A 317 -10.58 -16.92 8.16
C TRP A 317 -10.78 -17.75 6.87
N ASP A 318 -11.02 -19.06 6.96
CA ASP A 318 -11.41 -19.88 5.81
C ASP A 318 -12.73 -19.44 5.17
N ALA A 319 -13.59 -18.72 5.91
CA ALA A 319 -14.80 -18.13 5.37
C ALA A 319 -14.57 -16.81 4.61
N TYR A 320 -13.35 -16.25 4.67
CA TYR A 320 -12.99 -15.02 3.99
C TYR A 320 -12.63 -15.28 2.52
N GLU A 321 -13.19 -14.45 1.65
CA GLU A 321 -12.80 -14.37 0.25
C GLU A 321 -11.94 -13.13 0.05
N GLU A 322 -10.73 -13.34 -0.46
CA GLU A 322 -9.77 -12.26 -0.64
C GLU A 322 -10.19 -11.36 -1.82
N PRO A 323 -10.25 -10.04 -1.63
CA PRO A 323 -10.59 -9.12 -2.70
C PRO A 323 -9.41 -8.90 -3.65
N THR A 324 -9.72 -8.72 -4.93
CA THR A 324 -8.75 -8.27 -5.92
C THR A 324 -8.54 -6.77 -5.77
N VAL A 325 -7.30 -6.31 -5.95
CA VAL A 325 -6.92 -4.91 -5.95
C VAL A 325 -6.45 -4.45 -7.31
N ARG A 326 -6.72 -3.18 -7.60
CA ARG A 326 -6.18 -2.47 -8.77
C ARG A 326 -5.31 -1.30 -8.32
N VAL A 327 -4.07 -1.26 -8.79
CA VAL A 327 -3.15 -0.15 -8.53
C VAL A 327 -3.34 0.93 -9.60
N SER A 328 -3.70 2.15 -9.21
CA SER A 328 -4.09 3.19 -10.17
C SER A 328 -2.97 3.63 -11.12
N GLU A 329 -1.71 3.59 -10.68
CA GLU A 329 -0.55 4.06 -11.48
C GLU A 329 -0.13 3.04 -12.56
N SER A 330 -0.12 1.75 -12.22
CA SER A 330 0.34 0.69 -13.12
C SER A 330 -0.80 -0.05 -13.83
N GLY A 331 -2.03 0.07 -13.33
CA GLY A 331 -3.16 -0.77 -13.75
C GLY A 331 -3.02 -2.24 -13.34
N GLU A 332 -2.00 -2.59 -12.55
CA GLU A 332 -1.75 -3.94 -12.03
C GLU A 332 -2.98 -4.43 -11.26
N ARG A 333 -3.42 -5.66 -11.57
CA ARG A 333 -4.49 -6.36 -10.83
C ARG A 333 -3.91 -7.60 -10.18
N ALA A 334 -4.14 -7.73 -8.88
CA ALA A 334 -3.64 -8.86 -8.09
C ALA A 334 -4.52 -9.09 -6.86
N GLU A 335 -4.41 -10.26 -6.24
CA GLU A 335 -4.95 -10.48 -4.90
C GLU A 335 -4.27 -9.54 -3.88
N LEU A 336 -5.04 -8.98 -2.93
CA LEU A 336 -4.54 -7.98 -1.99
C LEU A 336 -3.27 -8.40 -1.25
N TRP A 337 -3.28 -9.59 -0.64
CA TRP A 337 -2.18 -10.17 0.10
C TRP A 337 -1.02 -10.54 -0.82
N ALA A 338 -1.29 -11.08 -2.01
CA ALA A 338 -0.22 -11.38 -2.98
C ALA A 338 0.52 -10.10 -3.38
N TRP A 339 -0.22 -9.03 -3.68
CA TRP A 339 0.29 -7.70 -3.98
C TRP A 339 1.10 -7.12 -2.82
N PHE A 340 0.56 -7.20 -1.60
CA PHE A 340 1.14 -6.61 -0.41
C PHE A 340 2.40 -7.37 0.05
N ASN A 341 2.32 -8.69 0.16
CA ASN A 341 3.41 -9.57 0.59
C ASN A 341 4.61 -9.49 -0.34
N THR A 342 4.39 -9.46 -1.66
CA THR A 342 5.48 -9.33 -2.64
C THR A 342 6.32 -8.08 -2.37
N ARG A 343 5.65 -6.95 -2.10
CA ARG A 343 6.32 -5.66 -1.82
C ARG A 343 7.05 -5.66 -0.48
N LEU A 344 6.42 -6.20 0.57
CA LEU A 344 7.07 -6.34 1.87
C LEU A 344 8.33 -7.22 1.80
N ARG A 345 8.26 -8.36 1.11
CA ARG A 345 9.40 -9.29 0.96
C ARG A 345 10.51 -8.72 0.08
N SER A 346 10.17 -7.89 -0.90
CA SER A 346 11.17 -7.21 -1.73
C SER A 346 11.79 -5.98 -1.03
N GLY A 347 11.44 -5.71 0.23
CA GLY A 347 11.88 -4.51 0.95
C GLY A 347 11.35 -3.21 0.34
N GLN A 348 10.31 -3.29 -0.51
CA GLN A 348 9.70 -2.12 -1.10
C GLN A 348 8.83 -1.43 -0.06
N ARG A 349 8.93 -0.10 -0.04
CA ARG A 349 8.09 0.72 0.81
C ARG A 349 6.64 0.61 0.35
N VAL A 350 5.75 0.28 1.28
CA VAL A 350 4.30 0.26 1.03
C VAL A 350 3.67 1.39 1.81
N GLN A 351 3.42 2.52 1.16
CA GLN A 351 2.66 3.64 1.72
C GLN A 351 1.55 3.95 0.73
N CYS A 352 0.30 3.60 1.03
CA CYS A 352 -0.79 3.75 0.07
C CYS A 352 -2.16 4.00 0.72
N LEU A 353 -3.09 4.50 -0.09
CA LEU A 353 -4.50 4.59 0.25
C LEU A 353 -5.25 3.37 -0.31
N LEU A 354 -5.81 2.56 0.59
CA LEU A 354 -6.71 1.46 0.25
C LEU A 354 -8.13 2.01 0.12
N THR A 355 -8.59 2.18 -1.12
CA THR A 355 -9.85 2.88 -1.41
C THR A 355 -10.94 1.94 -1.91
N ALA A 356 -12.15 2.12 -1.38
CA ALA A 356 -13.37 1.48 -1.87
C ALA A 356 -14.64 2.10 -1.27
N PRO A 357 -15.80 1.92 -1.92
CA PRO A 357 -17.10 2.24 -1.33
C PRO A 357 -17.34 1.56 0.03
N SER A 358 -18.39 2.02 0.73
CA SER A 358 -18.82 1.39 1.98
C SER A 358 -19.30 -0.05 1.75
N GLY A 359 -19.06 -0.97 2.69
CA GLY A 359 -19.45 -2.38 2.58
C GLY A 359 -18.50 -3.28 1.78
N MET A 360 -17.49 -2.73 1.10
CA MET A 360 -16.50 -3.48 0.31
C MET A 360 -15.46 -4.27 1.13
N GLY A 361 -15.57 -4.25 2.46
CA GLY A 361 -14.70 -5.03 3.34
C GLY A 361 -13.31 -4.43 3.61
N LYS A 362 -13.11 -3.11 3.52
CA LYS A 362 -11.82 -2.44 3.82
C LYS A 362 -11.26 -2.80 5.21
N THR A 363 -12.08 -2.66 6.26
CA THR A 363 -11.72 -3.05 7.63
C THR A 363 -11.33 -4.53 7.70
N THR A 364 -12.10 -5.40 7.05
CA THR A 364 -11.84 -6.84 7.01
C THR A 364 -10.54 -7.16 6.28
N ALA A 365 -10.26 -6.46 5.19
CA ALA A 365 -9.03 -6.58 4.40
C ALA A 365 -7.79 -6.15 5.22
N LEU A 366 -7.85 -5.02 5.94
CA LEU A 366 -6.78 -4.63 6.86
C LEU A 366 -6.55 -5.67 7.95
N ARG A 367 -7.63 -6.18 8.57
CA ARG A 367 -7.53 -7.25 9.58
C ARG A 367 -6.97 -8.54 9.02
N PHE A 368 -7.30 -8.89 7.78
CA PHE A 368 -6.72 -10.04 7.08
C PHE A 368 -5.22 -9.86 6.85
N CYS A 369 -4.79 -8.68 6.37
CA CYS A 369 -3.36 -8.36 6.26
C CYS A 369 -2.65 -8.48 7.61
N ALA A 370 -3.24 -7.97 8.70
CA ALA A 370 -2.69 -8.12 10.04
C ALA A 370 -2.56 -9.60 10.47
N TYR A 371 -3.60 -10.41 10.22
CA TYR A 371 -3.59 -11.84 10.48
C TYR A 371 -2.49 -12.57 9.71
N ARG A 372 -2.36 -12.28 8.41
CA ARG A 372 -1.31 -12.87 7.56
C ARG A 372 0.09 -12.42 7.97
N LEU A 373 0.26 -11.16 8.38
CA LEU A 373 1.52 -10.66 8.95
C LEU A 373 1.90 -11.42 10.22
N CYS A 374 0.93 -11.73 11.09
CA CYS A 374 1.16 -12.49 12.33
C CYS A 374 1.47 -13.98 12.09
N THR A 375 0.98 -14.57 11.00
CA THR A 375 1.05 -16.02 10.75
C THR A 375 2.13 -16.42 9.74
N ASP A 376 2.57 -15.53 8.86
CA ASP A 376 3.65 -15.80 7.91
C ASP A 376 5.03 -15.78 8.62
N PRO A 377 5.75 -16.93 8.70
CA PRO A 377 7.05 -16.99 9.36
C PRO A 377 8.11 -16.08 8.71
N ALA A 378 8.00 -15.82 7.41
CA ALA A 378 8.93 -14.96 6.70
C ALA A 378 8.81 -13.48 7.12
N LEU A 379 7.66 -13.09 7.69
CA LEU A 379 7.36 -11.74 8.13
C LEU A 379 7.34 -11.61 9.66
N ARG A 380 7.94 -12.56 10.39
CA ARG A 380 8.02 -12.57 11.87
C ARG A 380 8.63 -11.30 12.47
N SER A 381 9.46 -10.63 11.68
CA SER A 381 10.16 -9.42 12.06
C SER A 381 9.34 -8.14 11.86
N LEU A 382 8.08 -8.25 11.49
CA LEU A 382 7.17 -7.12 11.35
C LEU A 382 6.12 -7.18 12.46
N VAL A 383 5.76 -6.02 13.00
CA VAL A 383 4.63 -5.88 13.94
C VAL A 383 3.48 -5.19 13.21
N PRO A 384 2.36 -5.91 12.95
CA PRO A 384 1.15 -5.28 12.47
C PRO A 384 0.48 -4.48 13.59
N ILE A 385 0.10 -3.24 13.30
CA ILE A 385 -0.66 -2.36 14.18
C ILE A 385 -1.94 -1.96 13.45
N VAL A 386 -3.08 -2.48 13.91
CA VAL A 386 -4.40 -2.05 13.42
C VAL A 386 -4.84 -0.87 14.28
N LEU A 387 -4.89 0.32 13.68
CA LEU A 387 -5.18 1.57 14.37
C LEU A 387 -6.42 2.23 13.78
N ASP A 388 -7.35 2.62 14.65
CA ASP A 388 -8.49 3.44 14.25
C ASP A 388 -8.06 4.91 14.15
N ALA A 389 -8.35 5.56 13.02
CA ALA A 389 -7.96 6.94 12.78
C ALA A 389 -8.62 7.93 13.76
N THR A 390 -9.83 7.64 14.24
CA THR A 390 -10.50 8.46 15.26
C THR A 390 -9.80 8.36 16.60
N GLN A 391 -9.36 7.16 16.98
CA GLN A 391 -8.60 6.94 18.21
C GLN A 391 -7.24 7.65 18.15
N TRP A 392 -6.54 7.54 17.02
CA TRP A 392 -5.30 8.27 16.80
C TRP A 392 -5.52 9.78 16.91
N SER A 393 -6.47 10.32 16.15
CA SER A 393 -6.81 11.74 16.17
C SER A 393 -7.17 12.22 17.57
N ALA A 394 -8.02 11.48 18.30
CA ALA A 394 -8.42 11.83 19.65
C ALA A 394 -7.22 11.94 20.60
N LEU A 395 -6.25 11.01 20.52
CA LEU A 395 -5.04 11.10 21.32
C LEU A 395 -4.17 12.29 20.91
N PHE A 396 -3.99 12.53 19.62
CA PHE A 396 -3.18 13.65 19.12
C PHE A 396 -3.72 15.03 19.56
N PHE A 397 -5.05 15.21 19.55
CA PHE A 397 -5.68 16.49 19.92
C PHE A 397 -5.91 16.65 21.42
N ASN A 398 -6.32 15.58 22.13
CA ASN A 398 -6.75 15.68 23.52
C ASN A 398 -5.65 15.38 24.54
N THR A 399 -4.45 15.03 24.09
CA THR A 399 -3.30 14.76 24.96
C THR A 399 -2.09 15.60 24.52
N PRO A 400 -1.09 15.78 25.40
CA PRO A 400 0.19 16.39 25.00
C PRO A 400 1.02 15.50 24.07
N LEU A 401 0.55 14.30 23.71
CA LEU A 401 1.26 13.36 22.84
C LEU A 401 1.20 13.85 21.38
N LYS A 402 2.29 14.44 20.90
CA LYS A 402 2.39 14.97 19.52
C LYS A 402 3.13 14.05 18.55
N ALA A 403 3.89 13.08 19.05
CA ALA A 403 4.67 12.16 18.24
C ALA A 403 4.00 10.78 18.18
N LEU A 404 4.04 10.13 17.00
CA LEU A 404 3.47 8.79 16.81
C LEU A 404 4.00 7.75 17.81
N PRO A 405 5.31 7.68 18.14
CA PRO A 405 5.81 6.73 19.14
C PRO A 405 5.14 6.88 20.51
N ALA A 406 4.89 8.12 20.95
CA ALA A 406 4.24 8.40 22.23
C ALA A 406 2.75 8.01 22.22
N ILE A 407 2.09 8.16 21.07
CA ILE A 407 0.70 7.71 20.86
C ILE A 407 0.63 6.18 20.93
N LEU A 408 1.54 5.47 20.24
CA LEU A 408 1.59 4.01 20.27
C LEU A 408 1.94 3.47 21.67
N GLU A 409 2.88 4.09 22.36
CA GLU A 409 3.20 3.78 23.76
C GLU A 409 1.96 3.89 24.64
N HIS A 410 1.25 5.02 24.58
CA HIS A 410 0.05 5.23 25.38
C HIS A 410 -1.03 4.18 25.09
N LEU A 411 -1.21 3.81 23.81
CA LEU A 411 -2.19 2.81 23.39
C LEU A 411 -1.85 1.40 23.88
N TYR A 412 -0.58 1.00 23.82
CA TYR A 412 -0.18 -0.38 24.09
C TYR A 412 0.26 -0.63 25.53
N ARG A 413 0.66 0.40 26.28
CA ARG A 413 1.05 0.27 27.69
C ARG A 413 0.03 -0.49 28.57
N PRO A 414 -1.30 -0.27 28.47
CA PRO A 414 -2.26 -1.03 29.26
C PRO A 414 -2.62 -2.41 28.66
N LEU A 415 -2.13 -2.76 27.47
CA LEU A 415 -2.57 -3.92 26.69
C LEU A 415 -1.58 -5.10 26.68
N VAL A 416 -0.31 -4.84 26.99
CA VAL A 416 0.77 -5.82 26.91
C VAL A 416 1.75 -5.67 28.08
N ASP A 417 2.41 -6.77 28.44
CA ASP A 417 3.43 -6.83 29.48
C ASP A 417 4.52 -7.86 29.10
N PRO A 418 5.82 -7.48 28.97
CA PRO A 418 6.34 -6.12 29.07
C PRO A 418 5.82 -5.22 27.95
N ALA A 419 5.51 -3.96 28.31
CA ALA A 419 5.06 -2.94 27.37
C ALA A 419 6.22 -2.21 26.70
N PRO A 420 6.15 -1.94 25.39
CA PRO A 420 7.10 -1.07 24.72
C PRO A 420 6.93 0.38 25.17
N ASP A 421 8.05 1.06 25.39
CA ASP A 421 8.08 2.50 25.65
C ASP A 421 8.30 3.31 24.36
N TYR A 422 8.40 4.64 24.53
CA TYR A 422 8.65 5.58 23.44
C TYR A 422 9.84 5.19 22.53
N ASP A 423 10.97 4.80 23.13
CA ASP A 423 12.21 4.54 22.40
C ASP A 423 12.10 3.27 21.56
N HIS A 424 11.45 2.23 22.11
CA HIS A 424 11.13 1.01 21.36
C HIS A 424 10.32 1.35 20.10
N TRP A 425 9.21 2.07 20.26
CA TRP A 425 8.34 2.43 19.13
C TRP A 425 9.07 3.27 18.09
N ARG A 426 9.81 4.31 18.52
CA ARG A 426 10.55 5.17 17.60
C ARG A 426 11.55 4.38 16.78
N ALA A 427 12.28 3.46 17.40
CA ALA A 427 13.26 2.65 16.68
C ALA A 427 12.61 1.64 15.73
N TRP A 428 11.53 0.96 16.14
CA TRP A 428 10.83 0.05 15.25
C TRP A 428 10.24 0.77 14.03
N LEU A 429 9.74 1.99 14.21
CA LEU A 429 9.24 2.84 13.11
C LEU A 429 10.38 3.26 12.17
N LEU A 430 11.51 3.76 12.69
CA LEU A 430 12.69 4.15 11.90
C LEU A 430 13.30 2.96 11.14
N GLN A 431 13.21 1.75 11.69
CA GLN A 431 13.72 0.53 11.06
C GLN A 431 12.73 -0.10 10.05
N GLY A 432 11.51 0.43 9.91
CA GLY A 432 10.47 -0.17 9.06
C GLY A 432 9.94 -1.50 9.59
N ARG A 433 10.04 -1.75 10.90
CA ARG A 433 9.55 -2.98 11.56
C ARG A 433 8.07 -2.91 11.89
N VAL A 434 7.46 -1.73 11.83
CA VAL A 434 6.02 -1.53 12.06
C VAL A 434 5.28 -1.48 10.73
N VAL A 435 4.17 -2.21 10.66
CA VAL A 435 3.19 -2.09 9.57
C VAL A 435 1.93 -1.47 10.16
N LEU A 436 1.68 -0.21 9.83
CA LEU A 436 0.52 0.54 10.31
C LEU A 436 -0.67 0.35 9.35
N LEU A 437 -1.76 -0.19 9.87
CA LEU A 437 -2.99 -0.49 9.14
C LEU A 437 -4.08 0.41 9.72
N VAL A 438 -4.30 1.55 9.08
CA VAL A 438 -5.18 2.62 9.58
C VAL A 438 -6.58 2.44 9.02
N ASP A 439 -7.56 2.27 9.89
CA ASP A 439 -8.96 2.14 9.52
C ASP A 439 -9.76 3.43 9.80
N GLN A 440 -10.90 3.59 9.12
CA GLN A 440 -11.86 4.69 9.32
C GLN A 440 -11.29 6.11 9.12
N ALA A 441 -10.27 6.28 8.28
CA ALA A 441 -9.63 7.57 8.07
C ALA A 441 -10.60 8.65 7.55
N GLU A 442 -11.65 8.27 6.83
CA GLU A 442 -12.70 9.20 6.39
C GLU A 442 -13.35 10.00 7.54
N GLN A 443 -13.38 9.45 8.75
CA GLN A 443 -14.05 10.09 9.89
C GLN A 443 -13.29 11.32 10.42
N VAL A 444 -11.98 11.36 10.15
CA VAL A 444 -11.08 12.46 10.56
C VAL A 444 -10.53 13.24 9.37
N ALA A 445 -11.00 12.94 8.16
CA ALA A 445 -10.52 13.56 6.92
C ALA A 445 -10.70 15.09 6.89
N HIS A 446 -11.74 15.59 7.57
CA HIS A 446 -12.02 17.03 7.68
C HIS A 446 -11.03 17.79 8.58
N LEU A 447 -10.28 17.08 9.43
CA LEU A 447 -9.31 17.67 10.36
C LEU A 447 -7.99 17.92 9.63
N TRP A 448 -7.73 19.17 9.26
CA TRP A 448 -6.48 19.56 8.59
C TRP A 448 -5.24 19.18 9.42
N ASP A 449 -5.24 19.49 10.72
CA ASP A 449 -4.15 19.17 11.64
C ASP A 449 -3.81 17.67 11.70
N PHE A 450 -4.80 16.78 11.54
CA PHE A 450 -4.55 15.33 11.50
C PHE A 450 -3.81 14.92 10.22
N ARG A 451 -4.21 15.48 9.06
CA ARG A 451 -3.52 15.24 7.79
C ARG A 451 -2.11 15.82 7.79
N ASP A 452 -1.93 16.99 8.38
CA ASP A 452 -0.61 17.60 8.58
C ASP A 452 0.29 16.74 9.48
N HIS A 453 -0.26 16.21 10.57
CA HIS A 453 0.45 15.25 11.42
C HIS A 453 0.83 13.99 10.65
N LEU A 454 -0.08 13.42 9.84
CA LEU A 454 0.20 12.26 9.01
C LEU A 454 1.32 12.55 7.97
N ARG A 455 1.35 13.75 7.37
CA ARG A 455 2.48 14.19 6.52
C ARG A 455 3.79 14.25 7.30
N SER A 456 3.76 14.74 8.54
CA SER A 456 4.95 14.75 9.40
C SER A 456 5.45 13.33 9.69
N VAL A 457 4.56 12.41 10.02
CA VAL A 457 4.88 10.99 10.25
C VAL A 457 5.50 10.34 9.01
N LEU A 458 4.93 10.59 7.83
CA LEU A 458 5.46 10.06 6.56
C LEU A 458 6.86 10.61 6.23
N ARG A 459 7.18 11.84 6.65
CA ARG A 459 8.51 12.45 6.49
C ARG A 459 9.52 11.95 7.50
N GLU A 460 9.10 11.79 8.76
CA GLU A 460 9.95 11.33 9.86
C GLU A 460 10.30 9.85 9.73
N PHE A 461 9.33 9.02 9.33
CA PHE A 461 9.47 7.57 9.20
C PHE A 461 9.35 7.14 7.74
N ASP A 462 10.36 7.49 6.94
CA ASP A 462 10.42 7.22 5.50
C ASP A 462 10.34 5.72 5.14
N ARG A 463 10.68 4.83 6.08
CA ARG A 463 10.63 3.36 5.98
C ARG A 463 9.36 2.72 6.53
N LEU A 464 8.43 3.50 7.09
CA LEU A 464 7.17 2.99 7.60
C LEU A 464 6.34 2.35 6.48
N HIS A 465 5.85 1.14 6.72
CA HIS A 465 4.79 0.54 5.92
C HIS A 465 3.43 0.99 6.45
N LEU A 466 2.60 1.58 5.58
CA LEU A 466 1.34 2.22 5.90
C LEU A 466 0.26 1.90 4.86
N LEU A 467 -0.84 1.31 5.29
CA LEU A 467 -2.08 1.21 4.51
C LEU A 467 -3.17 1.99 5.22
N ILE A 468 -3.77 2.96 4.52
CA ILE A 468 -4.88 3.74 5.05
C ILE A 468 -6.16 3.37 4.31
N ALA A 469 -7.11 2.76 5.00
CA ALA A 469 -8.44 2.52 4.45
C ALA A 469 -9.23 3.82 4.39
N VAL A 470 -9.67 4.18 3.17
CA VAL A 470 -10.46 5.39 2.93
C VAL A 470 -11.65 5.06 2.05
N ARG A 471 -12.80 5.63 2.38
CA ARG A 471 -13.97 5.63 1.49
C ARG A 471 -13.71 6.41 0.20
N SER A 472 -14.05 5.83 -0.95
CA SER A 472 -13.80 6.46 -2.26
C SER A 472 -14.42 7.85 -2.41
N GLU A 473 -15.51 8.12 -1.70
CA GLU A 473 -16.20 9.41 -1.66
C GLU A 473 -15.39 10.51 -0.95
N TRP A 474 -14.44 10.11 -0.09
CA TRP A 474 -13.61 11.00 0.73
C TRP A 474 -12.18 11.14 0.20
N LEU A 475 -11.87 10.51 -0.94
CA LEU A 475 -10.50 10.42 -1.44
C LEU A 475 -9.87 11.78 -1.72
N SER A 476 -10.66 12.76 -2.17
CA SER A 476 -10.19 14.12 -2.45
C SER A 476 -9.62 14.83 -1.22
N TRP A 477 -10.01 14.42 0.00
CA TRP A 477 -9.44 14.97 1.23
C TRP A 477 -8.03 14.46 1.52
N PHE A 478 -7.55 13.42 0.84
CA PHE A 478 -6.23 12.84 1.05
C PHE A 478 -5.29 13.06 -0.13
N SER A 479 -5.70 13.85 -1.14
CA SER A 479 -4.88 14.09 -2.34
C SER A 479 -3.57 14.82 -2.03
N ASP A 480 -3.52 15.59 -0.94
CA ASP A 480 -2.35 16.33 -0.47
C ASP A 480 -1.25 15.43 0.12
N LEU A 481 -1.55 14.17 0.43
CA LEU A 481 -0.56 13.20 0.92
C LEU A 481 0.32 12.62 -0.18
N ASN A 482 -0.09 12.75 -1.45
CA ASN A 482 0.60 12.19 -2.62
C ASN A 482 0.94 10.69 -2.47
N LEU A 483 -0.02 9.91 -1.97
CA LEU A 483 0.13 8.46 -1.78
C LEU A 483 -0.49 7.69 -2.96
N PRO A 484 0.17 6.60 -3.42
CA PRO A 484 -0.40 5.68 -4.39
C PRO A 484 -1.78 5.15 -3.99
N LEU A 485 -2.64 4.99 -4.99
CA LEU A 485 -4.01 4.51 -4.82
C LEU A 485 -4.10 3.02 -5.13
N VAL A 486 -4.64 2.27 -4.18
CA VAL A 486 -4.94 0.83 -4.30
C VAL A 486 -6.43 0.66 -4.11
N GLN A 487 -7.15 0.34 -5.19
CA GLN A 487 -8.60 0.21 -5.17
C GLN A 487 -9.01 -1.24 -4.91
N LEU A 488 -9.85 -1.51 -3.91
CA LEU A 488 -10.52 -2.81 -3.80
C LEU A 488 -11.59 -2.90 -4.88
N GLU A 489 -11.53 -3.95 -5.68
CA GLU A 489 -12.52 -4.22 -6.72
C GLU A 489 -13.69 -5.03 -6.16
N PRO A 490 -14.88 -4.93 -6.78
CA PRO A 490 -15.96 -5.86 -6.49
C PRO A 490 -15.54 -7.31 -6.66
N LEU A 491 -16.11 -8.21 -5.85
CA LEU A 491 -15.88 -9.63 -6.03
C LEU A 491 -16.40 -10.07 -7.40
N SER A 492 -15.58 -10.86 -8.11
CA SER A 492 -16.05 -11.57 -9.30
C SER A 492 -17.19 -12.52 -8.94
N GLU A 493 -18.00 -12.91 -9.91
CA GLU A 493 -19.12 -13.82 -9.68
C GLU A 493 -18.67 -15.14 -9.00
N GLN A 494 -17.54 -15.69 -9.44
CA GLN A 494 -16.94 -16.88 -8.83
C GLN A 494 -16.57 -16.64 -7.36
N LYS A 495 -15.92 -15.51 -7.05
CA LYS A 495 -15.55 -15.14 -5.68
C LYS A 495 -16.77 -14.85 -4.81
N ALA A 496 -17.77 -14.19 -5.35
CA ALA A 496 -19.03 -13.93 -4.67
C ALA A 496 -19.75 -15.24 -4.31
N GLN A 497 -19.79 -16.21 -5.23
CA GLN A 497 -20.41 -17.52 -4.97
C GLN A 497 -19.62 -18.30 -3.91
N SER A 498 -18.29 -18.25 -4.00
CA SER A 498 -17.39 -18.87 -3.02
C SER A 498 -17.55 -18.25 -1.63
N LEU A 499 -17.57 -16.91 -1.51
CA LEU A 499 -17.89 -16.21 -0.28
C LEU A 499 -19.23 -16.68 0.27
N CYS A 500 -20.29 -16.64 -0.56
CA CYS A 500 -21.63 -17.05 -0.14
C CYS A 500 -21.68 -18.48 0.40
N THR A 501 -21.01 -19.41 -0.28
CA THR A 501 -20.98 -20.82 0.10
C THR A 501 -20.21 -21.02 1.41
N ARG A 502 -19.00 -20.46 1.52
CA ARG A 502 -18.14 -20.62 2.70
C ARG A 502 -18.71 -19.91 3.92
N PHE A 503 -19.30 -18.73 3.72
CA PHE A 503 -19.92 -17.96 4.78
C PHE A 503 -21.23 -18.59 5.26
N ALA A 504 -22.06 -19.11 4.35
CA ALA A 504 -23.27 -19.84 4.72
C ALA A 504 -22.92 -21.10 5.54
N ALA A 505 -21.91 -21.86 5.12
CA ALA A 505 -21.42 -23.02 5.88
C ALA A 505 -20.94 -22.63 7.29
N ALA A 506 -20.16 -21.54 7.41
CA ALA A 506 -19.67 -21.04 8.69
C ALA A 506 -20.79 -20.57 9.64
N LEU A 507 -21.93 -20.11 9.09
CA LEU A 507 -23.08 -19.65 9.87
C LEU A 507 -24.17 -20.71 10.07
N GLY A 508 -24.05 -21.89 9.44
CA GLY A 508 -25.09 -22.92 9.43
C GLY A 508 -26.33 -22.52 8.62
N LEU A 509 -26.14 -21.71 7.57
CA LEU A 509 -27.20 -21.27 6.65
C LEU A 509 -27.19 -22.10 5.36
N SER A 510 -28.32 -22.12 4.66
CA SER A 510 -28.40 -22.69 3.31
C SER A 510 -27.79 -21.73 2.29
N SER A 511 -26.92 -22.23 1.42
CA SER A 511 -26.35 -21.43 0.33
C SER A 511 -27.41 -21.18 -0.75
N PRO A 512 -27.55 -19.94 -1.26
CA PRO A 512 -28.49 -19.67 -2.34
C PRO A 512 -28.03 -20.37 -3.63
N PRO A 513 -28.98 -20.92 -4.42
CA PRO A 513 -28.66 -21.60 -5.67
C PRO A 513 -28.16 -20.65 -6.77
N SER A 514 -28.44 -19.35 -6.66
CA SER A 514 -27.99 -18.31 -7.58
C SER A 514 -27.72 -17.01 -6.84
N LEU A 515 -26.65 -16.32 -7.21
CA LEU A 515 -26.31 -15.01 -6.64
C LEU A 515 -27.34 -13.95 -7.06
N PRO A 516 -27.82 -13.12 -6.14
CA PRO A 516 -28.50 -11.88 -6.52
C PRO A 516 -27.49 -10.93 -7.20
N SER A 517 -27.97 -10.15 -8.18
CA SER A 517 -27.22 -9.12 -8.89
C SER A 517 -26.88 -7.93 -7.97
N LEU A 518 -25.99 -8.15 -6.98
CA LEU A 518 -25.60 -7.16 -5.96
C LEU A 518 -24.19 -6.58 -6.19
N GLY A 519 -23.74 -6.61 -7.45
CA GLY A 519 -22.51 -5.92 -7.89
C GLY A 519 -21.24 -6.34 -7.15
N GLY A 520 -21.16 -7.57 -6.63
CA GLY A 520 -19.96 -8.10 -5.98
C GLY A 520 -19.60 -7.47 -4.62
N CYS A 521 -20.50 -6.72 -3.98
CA CYS A 521 -20.26 -6.11 -2.66
C CYS A 521 -20.42 -7.14 -1.53
N PRO A 522 -19.36 -7.46 -0.74
CA PRO A 522 -19.41 -8.50 0.30
C PRO A 522 -20.51 -8.30 1.35
N LEU A 523 -20.71 -7.08 1.86
CA LEU A 523 -21.74 -6.85 2.88
C LEU A 523 -23.15 -7.09 2.34
N LEU A 524 -23.43 -6.68 1.11
CA LEU A 524 -24.73 -6.90 0.47
C LEU A 524 -24.95 -8.39 0.17
N LEU A 525 -23.92 -9.09 -0.31
CA LEU A 525 -23.97 -10.55 -0.49
C LEU A 525 -24.29 -11.26 0.83
N ILE A 526 -23.64 -10.87 1.93
CA ILE A 526 -23.91 -11.44 3.24
C ILE A 526 -25.33 -11.09 3.73
N ALA A 527 -25.79 -9.86 3.52
CA ALA A 527 -27.16 -9.46 3.86
C ALA A 527 -28.20 -10.32 3.13
N ALA A 528 -27.96 -10.61 1.84
CA ALA A 528 -28.78 -11.51 1.05
C ALA A 528 -28.80 -12.95 1.59
N LEU A 529 -27.64 -13.48 2.02
CA LEU A 529 -27.54 -14.83 2.61
C LEU A 529 -28.38 -14.97 3.88
N CYS A 530 -28.43 -13.93 4.71
CA CYS A 530 -29.23 -13.94 5.93
C CYS A 530 -30.74 -14.00 5.66
N GLN A 531 -31.18 -13.81 4.41
CA GLN A 531 -32.57 -13.61 4.01
C GLN A 531 -33.13 -14.69 3.06
N SER A 532 -32.61 -15.93 3.06
CA SER A 532 -33.10 -16.97 2.15
C SER A 532 -34.51 -17.49 2.52
N PRO A 533 -35.54 -17.41 1.64
CA PRO A 533 -35.49 -16.95 0.24
C PRO A 533 -35.57 -15.42 0.10
N LEU A 534 -34.78 -14.87 -0.84
CA LEU A 534 -34.63 -13.42 -1.01
C LEU A 534 -35.95 -12.76 -1.44
N THR A 535 -36.49 -11.88 -0.59
CA THR A 535 -37.75 -11.17 -0.84
C THR A 535 -37.58 -9.69 -1.21
N ALA A 536 -36.41 -9.10 -0.94
CA ALA A 536 -36.13 -7.69 -1.18
C ALA A 536 -35.52 -7.41 -2.56
N PHE A 537 -35.96 -6.31 -3.16
CA PHE A 537 -35.32 -5.68 -4.31
C PHE A 537 -34.69 -4.36 -3.87
N GLY A 538 -33.40 -4.16 -4.15
CA GLY A 538 -32.65 -2.95 -3.79
C GLY A 538 -31.85 -3.03 -2.48
N GLN A 539 -30.73 -2.31 -2.43
CA GLN A 539 -29.81 -2.21 -1.31
C GLN A 539 -30.47 -1.70 -0.04
N GLY A 540 -31.36 -0.71 -0.13
CA GLY A 540 -32.03 -0.15 1.05
C GLY A 540 -32.93 -1.17 1.74
N GLN A 541 -33.81 -1.85 1.01
CA GLN A 541 -34.60 -2.95 1.59
C GLN A 541 -33.71 -4.07 2.14
N LEU A 542 -32.67 -4.47 1.41
CA LEU A 542 -31.76 -5.54 1.84
C LEU A 542 -31.08 -5.21 3.17
N MET A 543 -30.67 -3.95 3.36
CA MET A 543 -30.05 -3.49 4.60
C MET A 543 -31.07 -3.34 5.75
N VAL A 544 -32.32 -2.95 5.47
CA VAL A 544 -33.41 -2.98 6.48
C VAL A 544 -33.65 -4.42 6.93
N GLN A 545 -33.72 -5.36 6.01
CA GLN A 545 -33.88 -6.78 6.31
C GLN A 545 -32.70 -7.34 7.10
N LEU A 546 -31.46 -6.92 6.79
CA LEU A 546 -30.31 -7.27 7.62
C LEU A 546 -30.47 -6.73 9.04
N ALA A 547 -30.95 -5.49 9.21
CA ALA A 547 -31.20 -4.92 10.54
C ALA A 547 -32.32 -5.69 11.29
N GLU A 548 -33.40 -6.10 10.60
CA GLU A 548 -34.43 -7.00 11.15
C GLU A 548 -33.82 -8.33 11.61
N TRP A 549 -33.01 -8.96 10.76
CA TRP A 549 -32.35 -10.22 11.08
C TRP A 549 -31.45 -10.08 12.31
N LEU A 550 -30.68 -8.99 12.43
CA LEU A 550 -29.86 -8.71 13.60
C LEU A 550 -30.70 -8.49 14.86
N LEU A 551 -31.83 -7.79 14.77
CA LEU A 551 -32.74 -7.57 15.89
C LEU A 551 -33.38 -8.86 16.38
N SER A 552 -33.77 -9.76 15.47
CA SER A 552 -34.37 -11.06 15.82
C SER A 552 -33.44 -11.94 16.66
N ARG A 553 -32.13 -11.64 16.68
CA ARG A 553 -31.13 -12.34 17.50
C ARG A 553 -31.00 -11.78 18.92
N CYS A 554 -31.66 -10.67 19.22
CA CYS A 554 -31.52 -9.96 20.50
C CYS A 554 -32.39 -10.55 21.62
N GLY A 555 -33.19 -11.58 21.32
CA GLY A 555 -34.07 -12.29 22.26
C GLY A 555 -35.41 -11.57 22.44
N ASP A 556 -35.92 -11.54 23.68
CA ASP A 556 -37.20 -10.89 23.99
C ASP A 556 -37.10 -9.36 23.88
N LEU A 557 -37.61 -8.82 22.77
CA LEU A 557 -37.77 -7.38 22.57
C LEU A 557 -39.13 -6.91 23.13
N PRO A 558 -39.20 -5.72 23.78
CA PRO A 558 -40.45 -5.19 24.33
C PRO A 558 -41.44 -4.72 23.24
N LEU A 559 -41.00 -4.67 21.98
CA LEU A 559 -41.81 -4.32 20.80
C LEU A 559 -41.43 -5.26 19.65
N PRO A 560 -42.33 -5.49 18.68
CA PRO A 560 -42.00 -6.23 17.46
C PRO A 560 -40.85 -5.57 16.68
N ASP A 561 -40.01 -6.37 16.02
CA ASP A 561 -38.80 -5.94 15.29
C ASP A 561 -39.04 -4.72 14.37
N ALA A 562 -40.10 -4.78 13.56
CA ALA A 562 -40.47 -3.68 12.66
C ALA A 562 -40.76 -2.36 13.40
N ARG A 563 -41.34 -2.43 14.61
CA ARG A 563 -41.59 -1.25 15.45
C ARG A 563 -40.32 -0.77 16.14
N VAL A 564 -39.45 -1.68 16.57
CA VAL A 564 -38.11 -1.33 17.09
C VAL A 564 -37.30 -0.61 16.02
N LEU A 565 -37.30 -1.08 14.77
CA LEU A 565 -36.60 -0.42 13.68
C LEU A 565 -37.11 0.99 13.41
N ARG A 566 -38.43 1.20 13.44
CA ARG A 566 -38.98 2.56 13.30
C ARG A 566 -38.53 3.47 14.43
N VAL A 567 -38.53 2.98 15.68
CA VAL A 567 -37.98 3.73 16.81
C VAL A 567 -36.50 4.06 16.58
N LEU A 568 -35.69 3.07 16.20
CA LEU A 568 -34.26 3.29 15.93
C LEU A 568 -34.01 4.23 14.75
N ALA A 569 -34.83 4.18 13.71
CA ALA A 569 -34.78 5.10 12.58
C ALA A 569 -35.01 6.54 13.04
N GLU A 570 -36.06 6.78 13.82
CA GLU A 570 -36.36 8.10 14.39
C GLU A 570 -35.28 8.58 15.37
N VAL A 571 -34.73 7.69 16.21
CA VAL A 571 -33.60 8.01 17.10
C VAL A 571 -32.37 8.42 16.30
N THR A 572 -31.99 7.63 15.29
CA THR A 572 -30.81 7.89 14.47
C THR A 572 -30.95 9.18 13.66
N PHE A 573 -32.19 9.53 13.27
CA PHE A 573 -32.50 10.79 12.60
C PHE A 573 -32.48 12.00 13.55
N ALA A 574 -32.88 11.83 14.81
CA ALA A 574 -32.83 12.89 15.83
C ALA A 574 -31.41 13.18 16.32
N LEU A 575 -30.50 12.22 16.19
CA LEU A 575 -29.11 12.35 16.59
C LEU A 575 -28.25 13.08 15.53
N PRO A 576 -27.20 13.80 15.96
CA PRO A 576 -26.26 14.43 15.02
C PRO A 576 -25.62 13.42 14.07
N ASP A 577 -25.23 13.88 12.87
CA ASP A 577 -24.50 13.09 11.87
C ASP A 577 -23.06 12.77 12.34
N LYS A 578 -22.95 11.74 13.18
CA LYS A 578 -21.70 11.19 13.74
C LYS A 578 -21.65 9.68 13.51
N ALA A 579 -20.46 9.11 13.65
CA ALA A 579 -20.23 7.66 13.61
C ALA A 579 -20.56 6.96 14.94
N ALA A 580 -20.43 7.68 16.06
CA ALA A 580 -20.73 7.22 17.40
C ALA A 580 -21.30 8.36 18.25
N TRP A 581 -22.08 8.00 19.26
CA TRP A 581 -22.69 8.92 20.23
C TRP A 581 -22.35 8.48 21.64
N ARG A 582 -22.49 9.38 22.61
CA ARG A 582 -22.40 8.97 24.02
C ARG A 582 -23.61 8.10 24.37
N ASP A 583 -23.41 7.11 25.25
CA ASP A 583 -24.50 6.24 25.75
C ASP A 583 -25.72 7.06 26.20
N ARG A 584 -25.46 8.12 26.96
CA ARG A 584 -26.49 9.04 27.46
C ARG A 584 -27.22 9.79 26.34
N GLU A 585 -26.49 10.28 25.34
CA GLU A 585 -27.05 11.03 24.20
C GLU A 585 -28.00 10.14 23.40
N PHE A 586 -27.59 8.90 23.13
CA PHE A 586 -28.42 7.94 22.42
C PHE A 586 -29.65 7.52 23.24
N TYR A 587 -29.48 7.26 24.53
CA TYR A 587 -30.56 6.88 25.43
C TYR A 587 -31.58 8.02 25.62
N GLU A 588 -31.14 9.28 25.76
CA GLU A 588 -32.04 10.44 25.82
C GLU A 588 -32.86 10.58 24.52
N ALA A 589 -32.24 10.35 23.36
CA ALA A 589 -32.97 10.32 22.09
C ALA A 589 -33.99 9.16 22.05
N LEU A 590 -33.63 7.98 22.55
CA LEU A 590 -34.52 6.82 22.66
C LEU A 590 -35.73 7.11 23.57
N GLN A 591 -35.51 7.73 24.73
CA GLN A 591 -36.58 8.18 25.63
C GLN A 591 -37.51 9.16 24.95
N LYS A 592 -36.96 10.16 24.25
CA LYS A 592 -37.73 11.19 23.55
C LYS A 592 -38.61 10.59 22.44
N VAL A 593 -38.10 9.64 21.67
CA VAL A 593 -38.82 9.00 20.55
C VAL A 593 -39.90 8.04 21.05
N THR A 594 -39.62 7.28 22.12
CA THR A 594 -40.59 6.31 22.67
C THR A 594 -41.68 6.98 23.51
N GLY A 595 -41.43 8.16 24.07
CA GLY A 595 -42.39 8.91 24.89
C GLY A 595 -42.70 8.29 26.26
N ALA A 596 -42.12 7.13 26.58
CA ALA A 596 -42.37 6.39 27.82
C ALA A 596 -41.07 5.76 28.35
N THR A 597 -40.64 6.20 29.54
CA THR A 597 -39.40 5.74 30.20
C THR A 597 -39.31 4.21 30.33
N PRO A 598 -40.37 3.47 30.74
CA PRO A 598 -40.27 2.01 30.88
C PRO A 598 -39.98 1.28 29.56
N THR A 599 -40.55 1.78 28.45
CA THR A 599 -40.31 1.21 27.11
C THR A 599 -38.88 1.52 26.63
N ALA A 600 -38.41 2.75 26.87
CA ALA A 600 -37.04 3.14 26.56
C ALA A 600 -36.02 2.32 27.36
N ASP A 601 -36.27 2.07 28.65
CA ASP A 601 -35.42 1.25 29.51
C ASP A 601 -35.31 -0.18 29.00
N ALA A 602 -36.46 -0.81 28.73
CA ALA A 602 -36.51 -2.18 28.23
C ALA A 602 -35.79 -2.30 26.88
N LEU A 603 -36.02 -1.36 25.95
CA LEU A 603 -35.33 -1.34 24.66
C LEU A 603 -33.84 -1.14 24.82
N TRP A 604 -33.41 -0.21 25.67
CA TRP A 604 -31.98 0.08 25.89
C TRP A 604 -31.24 -1.14 26.42
N VAL A 605 -31.83 -1.86 27.38
CA VAL A 605 -31.26 -3.10 27.93
C VAL A 605 -31.15 -4.18 26.86
N ALA A 606 -32.17 -4.36 26.02
CA ALA A 606 -32.14 -5.34 24.94
C ALA A 606 -31.11 -4.97 23.85
N LEU A 607 -31.07 -3.69 23.46
CA LEU A 607 -30.16 -3.17 22.45
C LEU A 607 -28.67 -3.28 22.86
N LYS A 608 -28.37 -3.21 24.16
CA LYS A 608 -27.01 -3.47 24.67
C LYS A 608 -26.48 -4.88 24.40
N ARG A 609 -27.37 -5.84 24.17
CA ARG A 609 -27.03 -7.23 23.83
C ARG A 609 -27.12 -7.50 22.34
N CYS A 610 -27.48 -6.49 21.56
CA CYS A 610 -27.91 -6.65 20.19
C CYS A 610 -26.76 -6.40 19.21
N PRO A 611 -26.45 -7.33 18.28
CA PRO A 611 -25.33 -7.18 17.34
C PRO A 611 -25.49 -6.02 16.36
N LEU A 612 -26.66 -5.36 16.32
CA LEU A 612 -26.90 -4.15 15.55
C LEU A 612 -26.09 -2.95 16.06
N LEU A 613 -25.81 -2.90 17.37
CA LEU A 613 -25.07 -1.82 18.01
C LEU A 613 -23.74 -2.35 18.57
N SER A 614 -22.73 -1.50 18.53
CA SER A 614 -21.41 -1.71 19.10
C SER A 614 -21.19 -0.69 20.23
N PHE A 615 -20.78 -1.18 21.39
CA PHE A 615 -20.54 -0.37 22.59
C PHE A 615 -19.04 -0.36 22.91
N HIS A 616 -18.46 0.84 23.05
CA HIS A 616 -17.06 1.05 23.39
C HIS A 616 -16.94 2.11 24.49
N ALA A 617 -16.55 1.67 25.70
CA ALA A 617 -16.53 2.50 26.90
C ALA A 617 -17.88 3.17 27.17
N GLU A 618 -18.00 4.48 26.92
CA GLU A 618 -19.22 5.28 27.09
C GLU A 618 -19.83 5.73 25.74
N SER A 619 -19.44 5.06 24.65
CA SER A 619 -19.92 5.37 23.30
C SER A 619 -20.68 4.20 22.67
N VAL A 620 -21.71 4.54 21.92
CA VAL A 620 -22.53 3.63 21.13
C VAL A 620 -22.46 4.02 19.66
N ALA A 621 -22.26 3.01 18.81
CA ALA A 621 -22.26 3.14 17.36
C ALA A 621 -23.09 2.00 16.75
N PHE A 622 -23.49 2.16 15.48
CA PHE A 622 -23.99 1.01 14.72
C PHE A 622 -22.83 0.12 14.29
N SER A 623 -23.06 -1.18 14.25
CA SER A 623 -22.02 -2.16 13.87
C SER A 623 -21.52 -2.01 12.43
N HIS A 624 -22.23 -1.25 11.59
CA HIS A 624 -21.75 -0.81 10.28
C HIS A 624 -22.38 0.54 9.89
N THR A 625 -21.61 1.43 9.26
CA THR A 625 -22.10 2.75 8.83
C THR A 625 -23.30 2.68 7.88
N LEU A 626 -23.33 1.68 6.99
CA LEU A 626 -24.49 1.46 6.10
C LEU A 626 -25.78 1.14 6.87
N LEU A 627 -25.71 0.50 8.05
CA LEU A 627 -26.92 0.25 8.87
C LEU A 627 -27.46 1.56 9.44
N ALA A 628 -26.58 2.44 9.95
CA ALA A 628 -26.97 3.77 10.42
C ALA A 628 -27.59 4.62 9.30
N GLU A 629 -26.94 4.66 8.13
CA GLU A 629 -27.43 5.38 6.96
C GLU A 629 -28.75 4.82 6.42
N THR A 630 -28.95 3.50 6.51
CA THR A 630 -30.22 2.85 6.14
C THR A 630 -31.34 3.24 7.10
N LEU A 631 -31.08 3.28 8.41
CA LEU A 631 -32.06 3.72 9.40
C LEU A 631 -32.43 5.19 9.24
N ARG A 632 -31.46 6.05 8.89
CA ARG A 632 -31.75 7.45 8.51
C ARG A 632 -32.62 7.52 7.26
N ALA A 633 -32.30 6.74 6.22
CA ALA A 633 -33.10 6.67 5.01
C ALA A 633 -34.52 6.16 5.29
N LEU A 634 -34.68 5.19 6.20
CA LEU A 634 -35.98 4.67 6.64
C LEU A 634 -36.82 5.73 7.36
N ALA A 635 -36.19 6.56 8.20
CA ALA A 635 -36.84 7.70 8.84
C ALA A 635 -37.26 8.77 7.80
N LEU A 636 -36.44 9.02 6.78
CA LEU A 636 -36.82 9.92 5.70
C LEU A 636 -37.98 9.37 4.86
N ALA A 637 -38.00 8.05 4.62
CA ALA A 637 -39.08 7.39 3.90
C ALA A 637 -40.43 7.52 4.62
N SER A 638 -40.45 7.38 5.96
CA SER A 638 -41.67 7.51 6.76
C SER A 638 -42.30 8.91 6.71
N ARG A 639 -41.50 9.93 6.38
CA ARG A 639 -41.93 11.34 6.22
C ARG A 639 -42.44 11.68 4.82
N CYS A 640 -42.36 10.74 3.88
CA CYS A 640 -42.83 10.90 2.50
C CYS A 640 -44.23 10.27 2.36
N THR A 641 -45.26 10.92 2.92
CA THR A 641 -46.62 10.35 3.05
C THR A 641 -47.56 10.63 1.88
N ASP A 642 -47.38 11.75 1.17
CA ASP A 642 -48.36 12.24 0.18
C ASP A 642 -47.82 12.30 -1.26
N GLY A 643 -46.95 11.35 -1.65
CA GLY A 643 -46.33 11.39 -2.99
C GLY A 643 -45.35 12.53 -3.22
N THR A 644 -45.06 13.33 -2.19
CA THR A 644 -44.13 14.47 -2.24
C THR A 644 -42.82 14.15 -1.54
N LEU A 645 -41.75 14.84 -1.96
CA LEU A 645 -40.46 14.85 -1.27
C LEU A 645 -40.32 16.21 -0.57
N PRO A 646 -40.74 16.35 0.71
CA PRO A 646 -40.83 17.66 1.35
C PRO A 646 -39.45 18.32 1.53
N PRO A 647 -39.34 19.67 1.54
CA PRO A 647 -38.07 20.36 1.73
C PRO A 647 -37.33 19.94 3.01
N SER A 648 -38.07 19.59 4.06
CA SER A 648 -37.56 19.08 5.33
C SER A 648 -36.83 17.74 5.20
N VAL A 649 -37.15 16.92 4.19
CA VAL A 649 -36.44 15.69 3.83
C VAL A 649 -35.24 16.01 2.94
N GLN A 650 -35.43 16.88 1.95
CA GLN A 650 -34.40 17.21 0.95
C GLN A 650 -33.09 17.73 1.54
N GLN A 651 -33.15 18.48 2.64
CA GLN A 651 -31.96 19.04 3.31
C GLN A 651 -31.04 17.99 3.95
N TYR A 652 -31.54 16.77 4.21
CA TYR A 652 -30.77 15.70 4.86
C TYR A 652 -30.25 14.63 3.87
N LEU A 653 -30.60 14.75 2.59
CA LEU A 653 -30.22 13.77 1.58
C LEU A 653 -28.77 13.96 1.14
N THR A 654 -27.98 12.91 1.35
CA THR A 654 -26.64 12.71 0.77
C THR A 654 -26.76 11.72 -0.40
N PRO A 655 -25.74 11.60 -1.27
CA PRO A 655 -25.72 10.62 -2.35
C PRO A 655 -26.03 9.18 -1.87
N LEU A 656 -25.40 8.75 -0.78
CA LEU A 656 -25.64 7.43 -0.18
C LEU A 656 -27.05 7.28 0.40
N ARG A 657 -27.59 8.31 1.09
CA ARG A 657 -28.96 8.26 1.61
C ARG A 657 -29.99 8.21 0.50
N ALA A 658 -29.77 8.95 -0.59
CA ALA A 658 -30.66 8.91 -1.74
C ALA A 658 -30.69 7.52 -2.38
N LEU A 659 -29.54 6.85 -2.50
CA LEU A 659 -29.46 5.47 -2.96
C LEU A 659 -30.27 4.52 -2.07
N LEU A 660 -30.01 4.53 -0.76
CA LEU A 660 -30.73 3.66 0.18
C LEU A 660 -32.23 3.98 0.21
N LEU A 661 -32.58 5.26 0.20
CA LEU A 661 -33.97 5.74 0.20
C LEU A 661 -34.72 5.32 -1.07
N ALA A 662 -34.06 5.24 -2.22
CA ALA A 662 -34.71 4.93 -3.49
C ALA A 662 -35.53 3.64 -3.39
N SER A 663 -34.95 2.57 -2.87
CA SER A 663 -35.66 1.30 -2.72
C SER A 663 -36.78 1.37 -1.64
N LEU A 664 -36.57 2.11 -0.56
CA LEU A 664 -37.51 2.26 0.57
C LEU A 664 -38.76 3.11 0.28
N LEU A 665 -38.72 3.95 -0.74
CA LEU A 665 -39.83 4.83 -1.09
C LEU A 665 -41.00 4.06 -1.72
N PRO A 666 -42.26 4.45 -1.43
CA PRO A 666 -43.42 3.93 -2.16
C PRO A 666 -43.35 4.19 -3.68
N ARG A 667 -44.11 3.45 -4.50
CA ARG A 667 -44.17 3.71 -5.96
C ARG A 667 -44.73 5.09 -6.31
N HIS A 668 -45.70 5.59 -5.53
CA HIS A 668 -46.36 6.86 -5.83
C HIS A 668 -45.49 8.11 -5.55
N THR A 669 -44.39 8.00 -4.81
CA THR A 669 -43.43 9.10 -4.58
C THR A 669 -42.33 9.19 -5.64
N ALA A 670 -42.22 8.18 -6.53
CA ALA A 670 -41.15 8.10 -7.52
C ALA A 670 -41.03 9.33 -8.42
N PRO A 671 -42.12 9.91 -8.98
CA PRO A 671 -42.00 11.07 -9.88
C PRO A 671 -41.33 12.27 -9.20
N ALA A 672 -41.71 12.58 -7.96
CA ALA A 672 -41.14 13.69 -7.19
C ALA A 672 -39.67 13.43 -6.83
N PHE A 673 -39.33 12.20 -6.49
CA PHE A 673 -37.95 11.78 -6.19
C PHE A 673 -37.03 11.90 -7.42
N TRP A 674 -37.46 11.41 -8.58
CA TRP A 674 -36.69 11.51 -9.83
C TRP A 674 -36.50 12.95 -10.28
N ALA A 675 -37.55 13.78 -10.21
CA ALA A 675 -37.44 15.21 -10.52
C ALA A 675 -36.48 15.95 -9.56
N TRP A 676 -36.39 15.52 -8.30
CA TRP A 676 -35.40 16.06 -7.37
C TRP A 676 -33.98 15.60 -7.69
N LEU A 677 -33.76 14.31 -7.98
CA LEU A 677 -32.45 13.78 -8.38
C LEU A 677 -31.91 14.45 -9.64
N GLN A 678 -32.76 14.67 -10.65
CA GLN A 678 -32.38 15.37 -11.88
C GLN A 678 -31.85 16.78 -11.55
N ARG A 679 -32.58 17.57 -10.76
CA ARG A 679 -32.14 18.92 -10.35
C ARG A 679 -30.81 18.89 -9.59
N LYS A 680 -30.61 17.89 -8.73
CA LYS A 680 -29.35 17.73 -7.98
C LYS A 680 -28.18 17.40 -8.91
N MET A 681 -28.37 16.44 -9.80
CA MET A 681 -27.38 16.07 -10.81
C MET A 681 -26.99 17.24 -11.71
N GLU A 682 -27.94 18.09 -12.09
CA GLU A 682 -27.65 19.30 -12.87
C GLU A 682 -26.90 20.36 -12.07
N SER A 683 -27.21 20.52 -10.77
CA SER A 683 -26.56 21.51 -9.91
C SER A 683 -25.17 21.11 -9.42
N ASP A 684 -24.92 19.82 -9.22
CA ASP A 684 -23.64 19.27 -8.75
C ASP A 684 -23.39 17.88 -9.39
N PRO A 685 -22.93 17.87 -10.65
CA PRO A 685 -22.64 16.63 -11.37
C PRO A 685 -21.65 15.72 -10.66
N LYS A 686 -20.60 16.31 -10.08
CA LYS A 686 -19.50 15.57 -9.46
C LYS A 686 -19.95 14.80 -8.22
N GLY A 687 -20.86 15.38 -7.43
CA GLY A 687 -21.41 14.74 -6.24
C GLY A 687 -22.55 13.74 -6.52
N TRP A 688 -23.34 13.95 -7.58
CA TRP A 688 -24.63 13.28 -7.72
C TRP A 688 -24.79 12.35 -8.93
N ALA A 689 -24.04 12.51 -10.02
CA ALA A 689 -24.27 11.73 -11.24
C ALA A 689 -24.16 10.21 -11.00
N GLU A 690 -23.13 9.78 -10.26
CA GLU A 690 -22.95 8.37 -9.90
C GLU A 690 -24.09 7.85 -9.02
N ALA A 691 -24.54 8.63 -8.03
CA ALA A 691 -25.65 8.23 -7.18
C ALA A 691 -26.98 8.14 -7.95
N VAL A 692 -27.24 9.06 -8.89
CA VAL A 692 -28.43 8.96 -9.77
C VAL A 692 -28.39 7.67 -10.58
N ALA A 693 -27.23 7.34 -11.18
CA ALA A 693 -27.06 6.09 -11.93
C ALA A 693 -27.27 4.86 -11.04
N GLN A 694 -26.72 4.85 -9.82
CA GLN A 694 -26.91 3.76 -8.87
C GLN A 694 -28.37 3.63 -8.40
N CYS A 695 -29.12 4.73 -8.26
CA CYS A 695 -30.57 4.68 -7.96
C CYS A 695 -31.38 3.94 -9.05
N LEU A 696 -30.88 3.87 -10.30
CA LEU A 696 -31.53 3.08 -11.36
C LEU A 696 -31.44 1.56 -11.09
N ASN A 697 -30.49 1.11 -10.26
CA ASN A 697 -30.42 -0.28 -9.79
C ASN A 697 -31.46 -0.58 -8.70
N GLU A 698 -31.90 0.46 -7.99
CA GLU A 698 -32.77 0.33 -6.80
C GLU A 698 -34.26 0.33 -7.16
N ARG A 699 -34.63 0.87 -8.32
CA ARG A 699 -36.02 0.94 -8.78
C ARG A 699 -36.11 0.85 -10.30
N THR A 700 -37.19 0.26 -10.79
CA THR A 700 -37.46 0.10 -12.24
C THR A 700 -38.42 1.16 -12.80
N ASP A 701 -38.92 2.08 -11.97
CA ASP A 701 -39.89 3.13 -12.34
C ASP A 701 -39.23 4.47 -12.69
N TYR A 702 -37.99 4.43 -13.21
CA TYR A 702 -37.26 5.62 -13.63
C TYR A 702 -37.81 6.21 -14.93
N PRO A 703 -37.89 7.55 -15.06
CA PRO A 703 -38.31 8.18 -16.30
C PRO A 703 -37.17 8.16 -17.33
N HIS A 704 -37.51 7.92 -18.60
CA HIS A 704 -36.53 7.91 -19.71
C HIS A 704 -35.71 9.21 -19.78
N GLN A 705 -36.33 10.34 -19.40
CA GLN A 705 -35.68 11.64 -19.35
C GLN A 705 -34.45 11.67 -18.43
N THR A 706 -34.44 10.94 -17.31
CA THR A 706 -33.28 10.87 -16.41
C THR A 706 -32.09 10.21 -17.08
N VAL A 707 -32.33 9.07 -17.76
CA VAL A 707 -31.27 8.32 -18.45
C VAL A 707 -30.74 9.14 -19.63
N ASN A 708 -31.64 9.74 -20.41
CA ASN A 708 -31.25 10.60 -21.52
C ASN A 708 -30.43 11.81 -21.06
N LEU A 709 -30.73 12.37 -19.88
CA LEU A 709 -29.95 13.45 -19.29
C LEU A 709 -28.54 13.00 -18.87
N LEU A 710 -28.41 11.80 -18.28
CA LEU A 710 -27.08 11.22 -17.96
C LEU A 710 -26.23 11.07 -19.22
N LEU A 711 -26.79 10.50 -20.29
CA LEU A 711 -26.08 10.28 -21.55
C LEU A 711 -25.74 11.59 -22.27
N SER A 712 -26.67 12.55 -22.31
CA SER A 712 -26.44 13.83 -22.97
C SER A 712 -25.36 14.64 -22.27
N ARG A 713 -25.39 14.71 -20.94
CA ARG A 713 -24.38 15.44 -20.14
C ARG A 713 -23.02 14.78 -20.19
N TRP A 714 -22.96 13.44 -20.12
CA TRP A 714 -21.72 12.71 -20.34
C TRP A 714 -21.13 13.02 -21.71
N PHE A 715 -21.95 13.02 -22.76
CA PHE A 715 -21.50 13.31 -24.11
C PHE A 715 -21.01 14.76 -24.26
N GLU A 716 -21.71 15.74 -23.69
CA GLU A 716 -21.26 17.13 -23.63
C GLU A 716 -19.90 17.27 -22.93
N ALA A 717 -19.72 16.60 -21.79
CA ALA A 717 -18.46 16.60 -21.03
C ALA A 717 -17.32 15.93 -21.80
N PHE A 718 -17.60 14.81 -22.48
CA PHE A 718 -16.66 14.10 -23.34
C PHE A 718 -16.18 15.00 -24.50
N GLN A 719 -17.10 15.69 -25.18
CA GLN A 719 -16.75 16.59 -26.29
C GLN A 719 -15.92 17.79 -25.85
N LYS A 720 -16.25 18.38 -24.70
CA LYS A 720 -15.58 19.59 -24.19
C LYS A 720 -14.27 19.30 -23.44
N GLY A 721 -13.98 18.03 -23.13
CA GLY A 721 -12.77 17.64 -22.40
C GLY A 721 -12.67 18.23 -20.99
N VAL A 722 -13.82 18.45 -20.33
CA VAL A 722 -13.90 19.20 -19.06
C VAL A 722 -13.46 18.33 -17.88
N ASN A 723 -12.95 18.98 -16.81
CA ASN A 723 -12.62 18.38 -15.51
C ASN A 723 -13.78 17.62 -14.81
N GLU A 724 -14.99 17.63 -15.35
CA GLU A 724 -16.16 16.89 -14.83
C GLU A 724 -16.30 15.49 -15.44
N ARG A 725 -15.53 15.17 -16.49
CA ARG A 725 -15.61 13.90 -17.21
C ARG A 725 -15.53 12.69 -16.30
N ASP A 726 -14.65 12.71 -15.29
CA ASP A 726 -14.49 11.58 -14.36
C ASP A 726 -15.78 11.26 -13.58
N GLY A 727 -16.55 12.28 -13.21
CA GLY A 727 -17.83 12.09 -12.50
C GLY A 727 -18.87 11.43 -13.39
N TRP A 728 -18.94 11.84 -14.65
CA TRP A 728 -19.85 11.25 -15.63
C TRP A 728 -19.41 9.84 -16.05
N ASP A 729 -18.11 9.60 -16.25
CA ASP A 729 -17.58 8.26 -16.57
C ASP A 729 -17.90 7.25 -15.46
N LYS A 730 -17.82 7.67 -14.18
CA LYS A 730 -18.27 6.85 -13.04
C LYS A 730 -19.77 6.57 -13.09
N ALA A 731 -20.59 7.57 -13.41
CA ALA A 731 -22.04 7.40 -13.53
C ALA A 731 -22.41 6.41 -14.62
N ILE A 732 -21.80 6.52 -15.81
CA ILE A 732 -22.01 5.57 -16.91
C ILE A 732 -21.60 4.15 -16.51
N LYS A 733 -20.45 3.98 -15.84
CA LYS A 733 -20.00 2.67 -15.33
C LYS A 733 -20.98 2.07 -14.32
N ALA A 734 -21.70 2.88 -13.56
CA ALA A 734 -22.64 2.44 -12.53
C ALA A 734 -24.03 2.06 -13.05
N LEU A 735 -24.31 2.23 -14.35
CA LEU A 735 -25.62 1.93 -14.94
C LEU A 735 -25.96 0.43 -14.89
N PRO A 736 -27.22 0.05 -14.61
CA PRO A 736 -27.62 -1.36 -14.63
C PRO A 736 -27.66 -1.95 -16.04
N PRO A 737 -27.58 -3.29 -16.16
CA PRO A 737 -27.71 -4.01 -17.42
C PRO A 737 -28.94 -3.64 -18.26
N ASN A 738 -30.12 -3.50 -17.64
CA ASN A 738 -31.36 -3.15 -18.36
C ASN A 738 -31.29 -1.73 -18.95
N VAL A 739 -30.68 -0.78 -18.25
CA VAL A 739 -30.49 0.59 -18.75
C VAL A 739 -29.45 0.61 -19.86
N VAL A 740 -28.35 -0.15 -19.71
CA VAL A 740 -27.35 -0.27 -20.77
C VAL A 740 -27.98 -0.84 -22.05
N ASN A 741 -28.72 -1.94 -21.93
CA ASN A 741 -29.38 -2.57 -23.07
C ASN A 741 -30.42 -1.68 -23.75
N ASN A 742 -31.21 -0.92 -22.97
CA ASN A 742 -32.36 -0.18 -23.50
C ASN A 742 -32.03 1.25 -23.93
N PHE A 743 -30.92 1.84 -23.48
CA PHE A 743 -30.58 3.24 -23.75
C PHE A 743 -29.17 3.43 -24.27
N VAL A 744 -28.16 2.83 -23.61
CA VAL A 744 -26.76 3.00 -24.00
C VAL A 744 -26.48 2.35 -25.36
N PHE A 745 -26.94 1.11 -25.55
CA PHE A 745 -26.74 0.40 -26.82
C PHE A 745 -27.43 1.07 -28.00
N PRO A 746 -28.72 1.47 -27.93
CA PRO A 746 -29.34 2.27 -28.99
C PRO A 746 -28.62 3.59 -29.28
N ASP A 747 -28.20 4.33 -28.26
CA ASP A 747 -27.45 5.59 -28.43
C ASP A 747 -26.09 5.35 -29.10
N ALA A 748 -25.34 4.32 -28.66
CA ALA A 748 -24.09 3.92 -29.28
C ALA A 748 -24.30 3.49 -30.74
N GLN A 749 -25.37 2.76 -31.06
CA GLN A 749 -25.72 2.35 -32.42
C GLN A 749 -25.97 3.57 -33.32
N GLN A 750 -26.76 4.54 -32.84
CA GLN A 750 -27.04 5.77 -33.56
C GLN A 750 -25.75 6.60 -33.78
N LYS A 751 -24.88 6.65 -32.78
CA LYS A 751 -23.62 7.40 -32.86
C LYS A 751 -22.57 6.73 -33.75
N LEU A 752 -22.50 5.39 -33.77
CA LEU A 752 -21.61 4.65 -34.67
C LEU A 752 -22.01 4.80 -36.14
N THR A 753 -23.32 4.90 -36.42
CA THR A 753 -23.84 5.14 -37.78
C THR A 753 -23.74 6.60 -38.24
N SER A 754 -23.44 7.53 -37.34
CA SER A 754 -23.20 8.95 -37.65
C SER A 754 -21.97 9.13 -38.55
N ARG A 755 -21.93 10.20 -39.34
CA ARG A 755 -20.73 10.63 -40.09
C ARG A 755 -19.75 11.42 -39.22
N SER A 756 -20.16 11.84 -38.02
CA SER A 756 -19.33 12.59 -37.09
C SER A 756 -18.29 11.66 -36.43
N LEU A 757 -17.00 11.97 -36.63
CA LEU A 757 -15.92 11.27 -35.94
C LEU A 757 -16.04 11.40 -34.41
N SER A 758 -16.54 12.55 -33.92
CA SER A 758 -16.76 12.78 -32.49
C SER A 758 -17.82 11.83 -31.92
N ASP A 759 -18.90 11.59 -32.67
CA ASP A 759 -19.98 10.68 -32.26
C ASP A 759 -19.47 9.24 -32.21
N ARG A 760 -18.73 8.80 -33.23
CA ARG A 760 -18.17 7.45 -33.25
C ARG A 760 -17.18 7.24 -32.11
N LYS A 761 -16.32 8.23 -31.83
CA LYS A 761 -15.36 8.19 -30.72
C LYS A 761 -16.06 8.07 -29.37
N SER A 762 -17.11 8.87 -29.16
CA SER A 762 -17.87 8.78 -27.92
C SER A 762 -18.58 7.44 -27.82
N ALA A 763 -19.17 6.90 -28.89
CA ALA A 763 -19.81 5.58 -28.86
C ALA A 763 -18.83 4.47 -28.47
N ALA A 764 -17.62 4.45 -29.04
CA ALA A 764 -16.60 3.48 -28.66
C ALA A 764 -16.17 3.63 -27.19
N HIS A 765 -16.03 4.87 -26.70
CA HIS A 765 -15.71 5.12 -25.30
C HIS A 765 -16.85 4.70 -24.37
N LEU A 766 -18.09 5.00 -24.74
CA LEU A 766 -19.30 4.64 -24.01
C LEU A 766 -19.41 3.12 -23.86
N LEU A 767 -19.21 2.37 -24.95
CA LEU A 767 -19.17 0.91 -24.94
C LEU A 767 -18.03 0.37 -24.05
N ALA A 768 -16.86 1.01 -24.07
CA ALA A 768 -15.75 0.64 -23.20
C ALA A 768 -16.06 0.85 -21.71
N LEU A 769 -16.80 1.92 -21.35
CA LEU A 769 -17.20 2.18 -19.97
C LEU A 769 -18.14 1.10 -19.43
N VAL A 770 -19.05 0.58 -20.25
CA VAL A 770 -20.07 -0.43 -19.85
C VAL A 770 -19.67 -1.88 -20.18
N ALA A 771 -18.46 -2.11 -20.68
CA ALA A 771 -17.98 -3.44 -21.09
C ALA A 771 -17.92 -4.48 -19.95
N HIS A 772 -17.94 -4.02 -18.70
CA HIS A 772 -17.97 -4.88 -17.52
C HIS A 772 -19.40 -5.26 -17.09
N THR A 773 -20.41 -4.54 -17.59
CA THR A 773 -21.82 -4.67 -17.16
C THR A 773 -22.58 -5.68 -18.00
N VAL A 774 -22.38 -5.66 -19.33
CA VAL A 774 -23.12 -6.49 -20.30
C VAL A 774 -22.24 -6.88 -21.48
N LYS A 775 -22.48 -8.07 -22.04
CA LYS A 775 -21.88 -8.49 -23.32
C LYS A 775 -22.39 -7.61 -24.47
N ILE A 776 -21.49 -7.09 -25.30
CA ILE A 776 -21.88 -6.22 -26.42
C ILE A 776 -22.52 -7.08 -27.54
N PRO A 777 -23.71 -6.69 -28.04
CA PRO A 777 -24.38 -7.39 -29.13
C PRO A 777 -23.57 -7.40 -30.43
N SER A 778 -23.62 -8.49 -31.18
CA SER A 778 -22.88 -8.65 -32.45
C SER A 778 -23.14 -7.53 -33.46
N ALA A 779 -24.38 -7.03 -33.56
CA ALA A 779 -24.72 -5.92 -34.45
C ALA A 779 -23.97 -4.61 -34.10
N LEU A 780 -23.74 -4.34 -32.81
CA LEU A 780 -22.94 -3.19 -32.37
C LEU A 780 -21.45 -3.41 -32.61
N VAL A 781 -20.98 -4.65 -32.44
CA VAL A 781 -19.59 -5.02 -32.74
C VAL A 781 -19.28 -4.82 -34.23
N GLU A 782 -20.21 -5.17 -35.12
CA GLU A 782 -20.07 -4.95 -36.57
C GLU A 782 -19.95 -3.46 -36.90
N LEU A 783 -20.85 -2.63 -36.36
CA LEU A 783 -20.79 -1.17 -36.54
C LEU A 783 -19.51 -0.56 -35.96
N LEU A 784 -19.00 -1.11 -34.85
CA LEU A 784 -17.74 -0.69 -34.25
C LEU A 784 -16.55 -1.07 -35.15
N ALA A 785 -16.57 -2.25 -35.76
CA ALA A 785 -15.56 -2.70 -36.72
C ALA A 785 -15.55 -1.82 -37.97
N ASP A 786 -16.73 -1.51 -38.52
CA ASP A 786 -16.88 -0.59 -39.66
C ASP A 786 -16.35 0.81 -39.33
N ALA A 787 -16.71 1.36 -38.17
CA ALA A 787 -16.22 2.65 -37.72
C ALA A 787 -14.70 2.67 -37.50
N PHE A 788 -14.12 1.55 -37.05
CA PHE A 788 -12.68 1.39 -36.84
C PHE A 788 -11.90 1.28 -38.15
N MET A 789 -12.46 0.59 -39.16
CA MET A 789 -11.85 0.44 -40.49
C MET A 789 -11.86 1.73 -41.32
N ASP A 790 -12.59 2.76 -40.91
CA ASP A 790 -12.51 4.09 -41.52
C ASP A 790 -11.19 4.81 -41.21
N GLU A 791 -10.97 5.96 -41.84
CA GLU A 791 -9.64 6.62 -41.96
C GLU A 791 -8.98 7.05 -40.62
N TYR A 792 -9.68 6.89 -39.49
CA TYR A 792 -9.28 7.36 -38.15
C TYR A 792 -9.15 6.24 -37.09
N GLY A 793 -8.98 4.98 -37.48
CA GLY A 793 -8.91 3.80 -36.59
C GLY A 793 -7.99 3.96 -35.36
N PHE A 794 -6.81 4.60 -35.51
CA PHE A 794 -5.87 4.85 -34.41
C PHE A 794 -6.50 5.56 -33.22
N THR A 795 -7.48 6.43 -33.47
CA THR A 795 -8.14 7.22 -32.43
C THR A 795 -9.10 6.42 -31.54
N PHE A 796 -9.41 5.18 -31.92
CA PHE A 796 -10.29 4.27 -31.18
C PHE A 796 -9.52 3.25 -30.33
N LEU A 797 -8.22 3.07 -30.57
CA LEU A 797 -7.41 1.98 -29.99
C LEU A 797 -7.46 1.94 -28.46
N GLY A 798 -7.38 3.09 -27.79
CA GLY A 798 -7.46 3.15 -26.32
C GLY A 798 -8.81 2.67 -25.78
N ALA A 799 -9.90 2.96 -26.47
CA ALA A 799 -11.23 2.50 -26.11
C ALA A 799 -11.39 0.99 -26.38
N LEU A 800 -10.94 0.50 -27.54
CA LEU A 800 -10.99 -0.93 -27.88
C LEU A 800 -10.17 -1.78 -26.91
N LYS A 801 -8.97 -1.32 -26.52
CA LYS A 801 -8.14 -1.98 -25.52
C LYS A 801 -8.88 -2.11 -24.18
N THR A 802 -9.56 -1.05 -23.75
CA THR A 802 -10.33 -1.06 -22.51
C THR A 802 -11.56 -1.97 -22.61
N LEU A 803 -12.26 -1.92 -23.74
CA LEU A 803 -13.47 -2.69 -24.01
C LEU A 803 -13.18 -4.20 -24.03
N PHE A 804 -12.19 -4.62 -24.82
CA PHE A 804 -11.88 -6.05 -25.01
C PHE A 804 -10.95 -6.63 -23.94
N ALA A 805 -10.44 -5.82 -23.00
CA ALA A 805 -9.72 -6.32 -21.83
C ALA A 805 -10.64 -7.08 -20.85
N HIS A 806 -11.96 -6.89 -20.92
CA HIS A 806 -12.89 -7.54 -20.01
C HIS A 806 -13.26 -8.95 -20.49
N PRO A 807 -13.24 -9.99 -19.62
CA PRO A 807 -13.53 -11.38 -20.01
C PRO A 807 -14.89 -11.57 -20.67
N LEU A 808 -15.91 -10.80 -20.25
CA LEU A 808 -17.25 -10.82 -20.86
C LEU A 808 -17.25 -10.46 -22.37
N GLN A 809 -16.18 -9.80 -22.85
CA GLN A 809 -16.06 -9.33 -24.22
C GLN A 809 -15.18 -10.25 -25.09
N HIS A 810 -14.83 -11.46 -24.63
CA HIS A 810 -14.02 -12.39 -25.44
C HIS A 810 -14.72 -12.79 -26.74
N GLU A 811 -15.99 -13.21 -26.70
CA GLU A 811 -16.75 -13.55 -27.90
C GLU A 811 -17.02 -12.31 -28.79
N PRO A 812 -17.39 -11.13 -28.25
CA PRO A 812 -17.38 -9.87 -29.01
C PRO A 812 -16.06 -9.53 -29.68
N LEU A 813 -14.91 -9.76 -29.03
CA LEU A 813 -13.58 -9.58 -29.63
C LEU A 813 -13.39 -10.53 -30.82
N CYS A 814 -13.74 -11.80 -30.66
CA CYS A 814 -13.66 -12.78 -31.75
C CYS A 814 -14.54 -12.35 -32.93
N HIS A 815 -15.78 -11.90 -32.67
CA HIS A 815 -16.68 -11.38 -33.70
C HIS A 815 -16.14 -10.12 -34.38
N PHE A 816 -15.54 -9.21 -33.61
CA PHE A 816 -14.89 -8.00 -34.13
C PHE A 816 -13.76 -8.35 -35.10
N VAL A 817 -12.86 -9.24 -34.69
CA VAL A 817 -11.73 -9.71 -35.51
C VAL A 817 -12.21 -10.44 -36.77
N SER A 818 -13.20 -11.34 -36.63
CA SER A 818 -13.84 -12.02 -37.77
C SER A 818 -14.47 -11.02 -38.75
N THR A 819 -15.08 -9.94 -38.26
CA THR A 819 -15.67 -8.90 -39.12
C THR A 819 -14.59 -8.15 -39.91
N VAL A 820 -13.50 -7.73 -39.26
CA VAL A 820 -12.39 -7.05 -39.93
C VAL A 820 -11.68 -7.96 -40.94
N THR A 821 -11.47 -9.24 -40.59
CA THR A 821 -10.78 -10.20 -41.46
C THR A 821 -11.60 -10.60 -42.68
N LYS A 822 -12.94 -10.72 -42.56
CA LYS A 822 -13.84 -10.92 -43.72
C LYS A 822 -13.67 -9.83 -44.79
N CYS A 823 -13.33 -8.60 -44.41
CA CYS A 823 -13.09 -7.52 -45.38
C CYS A 823 -11.79 -7.70 -46.19
N LEU A 824 -10.89 -8.63 -45.83
CA LEU A 824 -9.75 -9.01 -46.67
C LEU A 824 -10.20 -9.73 -47.94
N ASP A 825 -11.36 -10.38 -47.91
CA ASP A 825 -11.88 -11.13 -49.06
C ASP A 825 -12.63 -10.24 -50.05
N SER A 826 -12.97 -9.01 -49.64
CA SER A 826 -13.74 -8.07 -50.46
C SER A 826 -13.12 -7.79 -51.81
N GLU A 827 -13.92 -7.78 -52.88
CA GLU A 827 -13.48 -7.38 -54.23
C GLU A 827 -13.00 -5.91 -54.29
N SER A 828 -13.36 -5.09 -53.29
CA SER A 828 -12.92 -3.69 -53.21
C SER A 828 -11.49 -3.57 -52.66
N VAL A 829 -10.58 -3.10 -53.52
CA VAL A 829 -9.20 -2.76 -53.15
C VAL A 829 -9.16 -1.78 -51.96
N LEU A 830 -10.10 -0.83 -51.90
CA LEU A 830 -10.17 0.13 -50.80
C LEU A 830 -10.52 -0.54 -49.47
N GLN A 831 -11.48 -1.48 -49.46
CA GLN A 831 -11.86 -2.22 -48.26
C GLN A 831 -10.73 -3.14 -47.78
N ARG A 832 -10.06 -3.87 -48.69
CA ARG A 832 -8.88 -4.68 -48.34
C ARG A 832 -7.78 -3.84 -47.67
N ARG A 833 -7.49 -2.65 -48.20
CA ARG A 833 -6.49 -1.74 -47.62
C ARG A 833 -6.89 -1.21 -46.24
N ARG A 834 -8.18 -0.98 -46.01
CA ARG A 834 -8.72 -0.57 -44.70
C ARG A 834 -8.62 -1.70 -43.67
N ALA A 835 -9.00 -2.91 -44.05
CA ALA A 835 -8.89 -4.10 -43.21
C ALA A 835 -7.43 -4.39 -42.80
N ILE A 836 -6.48 -4.33 -43.74
CA ILE A 836 -5.05 -4.52 -43.42
C ILE A 836 -4.54 -3.46 -42.43
N ARG A 837 -4.93 -2.18 -42.60
CA ARG A 837 -4.57 -1.11 -41.66
C ARG A 837 -5.17 -1.34 -40.27
N ALA A 838 -6.42 -1.77 -40.21
CA ALA A 838 -7.09 -2.08 -38.95
C ALA A 838 -6.38 -3.22 -38.21
N ILE A 839 -6.00 -4.29 -38.92
CA ILE A 839 -5.23 -5.42 -38.38
C ILE A 839 -3.86 -4.96 -37.87
N ASP A 840 -3.13 -4.15 -38.66
CA ASP A 840 -1.85 -3.58 -38.26
C ASP A 840 -1.97 -2.80 -36.95
N GLN A 841 -3.00 -1.95 -36.82
CA GLN A 841 -3.26 -1.18 -35.60
C GLN A 841 -3.66 -2.06 -34.39
N LEU A 842 -4.42 -3.15 -34.60
CA LEU A 842 -4.77 -4.08 -33.53
C LEU A 842 -3.55 -4.86 -33.02
N SER A 843 -2.61 -5.18 -33.92
CA SER A 843 -1.38 -5.87 -33.58
C SER A 843 -0.46 -5.03 -32.67
N GLU A 844 -0.36 -3.72 -32.95
CA GLU A 844 0.43 -2.78 -32.14
C GLU A 844 -0.17 -2.53 -30.74
N ALA A 845 -1.49 -2.69 -30.58
CA ALA A 845 -2.19 -2.41 -29.33
C ALA A 845 -2.23 -3.57 -28.32
N SER A 846 -1.68 -4.74 -28.68
CA SER A 846 -1.67 -5.97 -27.87
C SER A 846 -3.07 -6.42 -27.41
N VAL A 847 -4.09 -6.20 -28.24
CA VAL A 847 -5.49 -6.59 -27.93
C VAL A 847 -5.78 -8.05 -28.33
N LEU A 848 -4.97 -8.62 -29.22
CA LEU A 848 -5.18 -9.95 -29.81
C LEU A 848 -4.60 -11.07 -28.94
N THR A 849 -5.38 -12.14 -28.74
CA THR A 849 -4.90 -13.41 -28.18
C THR A 849 -4.06 -14.16 -29.21
N ASP A 850 -3.22 -15.10 -28.77
CA ASP A 850 -2.37 -15.89 -29.68
C ASP A 850 -3.19 -16.68 -30.71
N ALA A 851 -4.37 -17.17 -30.32
CA ALA A 851 -5.30 -17.84 -31.23
C ALA A 851 -5.81 -16.91 -32.34
N LEU A 852 -6.20 -15.68 -31.99
CA LEU A 852 -6.66 -14.68 -32.98
C LEU A 852 -5.50 -14.19 -33.86
N LYS A 853 -4.29 -14.08 -33.30
CA LYS A 853 -3.09 -13.76 -34.09
C LYS A 853 -2.81 -14.84 -35.12
N ALA A 854 -2.91 -16.12 -34.75
CA ALA A 854 -2.71 -17.23 -35.67
C ALA A 854 -3.73 -17.20 -36.82
N GLU A 855 -5.02 -17.02 -36.51
CA GLU A 855 -6.09 -16.92 -37.52
C GLU A 855 -5.86 -15.76 -38.50
N ILE A 856 -5.50 -14.58 -37.99
CA ILE A 856 -5.18 -13.40 -38.83
C ILE A 856 -3.95 -13.69 -39.71
N THR A 857 -2.93 -14.35 -39.16
CA THR A 857 -1.69 -14.68 -39.85
C THR A 857 -1.96 -15.59 -41.04
N ASP A 858 -2.71 -16.68 -40.83
CA ASP A 858 -3.09 -17.62 -41.88
C ASP A 858 -3.82 -16.90 -43.03
N ARG A 859 -4.75 -15.99 -42.68
CA ARG A 859 -5.52 -15.25 -43.69
C ARG A 859 -4.67 -14.23 -44.46
N LEU A 860 -3.74 -13.55 -43.79
CA LEU A 860 -2.81 -12.64 -44.46
C LEU A 860 -1.83 -13.40 -45.36
N GLU A 861 -1.37 -14.59 -44.97
CA GLU A 861 -0.52 -15.43 -45.83
C GLU A 861 -1.23 -15.84 -47.11
N GLU A 862 -2.49 -16.28 -47.02
CA GLU A 862 -3.33 -16.62 -48.16
C GLU A 862 -3.52 -15.40 -49.08
N LEU A 863 -3.80 -14.23 -48.49
CA LEU A 863 -3.93 -12.98 -49.23
C LEU A 863 -2.64 -12.61 -49.96
N VAL A 864 -1.47 -12.75 -49.32
CA VAL A 864 -0.16 -12.45 -49.96
C VAL A 864 0.15 -13.39 -51.13
N ARG A 865 -0.27 -14.66 -51.05
CA ARG A 865 -0.11 -15.67 -52.11
C ARG A 865 -1.05 -15.46 -53.31
N SER A 866 -2.16 -14.73 -53.12
CA SER A 866 -3.15 -14.47 -54.17
C SER A 866 -2.74 -13.37 -55.16
N ASP A 867 -3.32 -13.37 -56.36
CA ASP A 867 -3.04 -12.36 -57.38
C ASP A 867 -3.81 -11.05 -57.10
N LEU A 868 -3.11 -10.06 -56.53
CA LEU A 868 -3.69 -8.84 -55.99
C LEU A 868 -2.95 -7.60 -56.47
N ASP A 869 -3.62 -6.46 -56.31
CA ASP A 869 -3.00 -5.14 -56.41
C ASP A 869 -1.66 -5.09 -55.63
N PRO A 870 -0.55 -4.66 -56.26
CA PRO A 870 0.78 -4.68 -55.65
C PRO A 870 0.88 -3.93 -54.33
N LYS A 871 0.06 -2.89 -54.14
CA LYS A 871 0.04 -2.07 -52.92
C LYS A 871 -0.66 -2.81 -51.78
N VAL A 872 -1.71 -3.58 -52.07
CA VAL A 872 -2.38 -4.46 -51.08
C VAL A 872 -1.42 -5.55 -50.62
N ARG A 873 -0.76 -6.23 -51.57
CA ARG A 873 0.21 -7.29 -51.27
C ARG A 873 1.38 -6.79 -50.41
N SER A 874 1.95 -5.63 -50.74
CA SER A 874 3.02 -5.01 -49.96
C SER A 874 2.58 -4.62 -48.55
N MET A 875 1.36 -4.07 -48.38
CA MET A 875 0.82 -3.75 -47.06
C MET A 875 0.59 -5.01 -46.22
N ALA A 876 0.00 -6.05 -46.80
CA ALA A 876 -0.24 -7.33 -46.13
C ALA A 876 1.06 -7.99 -45.68
N GLN A 877 2.11 -8.00 -46.52
CA GLN A 877 3.43 -8.51 -46.15
C GLN A 877 4.05 -7.76 -44.97
N LYS A 878 3.93 -6.43 -44.94
CA LYS A 878 4.46 -5.62 -43.83
C LYS A 878 3.73 -5.94 -42.53
N THR A 879 2.40 -6.00 -42.55
CA THR A 879 1.59 -6.33 -41.37
C THR A 879 1.84 -7.76 -40.90
N LEU A 880 1.96 -8.72 -41.83
CA LEU A 880 2.33 -10.11 -41.52
C LEU A 880 3.69 -10.20 -40.82
N SER A 881 4.70 -9.47 -41.32
CA SER A 881 6.04 -9.48 -40.71
C SER A 881 6.04 -8.96 -39.27
N ARG A 882 5.14 -8.02 -38.94
CA ARG A 882 4.98 -7.47 -37.58
C ARG A 882 4.23 -8.40 -36.64
N LEU A 883 3.27 -9.19 -37.15
CA LEU A 883 2.53 -10.15 -36.34
C LEU A 883 3.39 -11.36 -35.93
N LEU A 884 4.42 -11.68 -36.73
CA LEU A 884 5.34 -12.80 -36.51
C LEU A 884 6.55 -12.44 -35.63
N THR A 885 6.79 -11.16 -35.37
CA THR A 885 7.81 -10.64 -34.44
C THR A 885 7.19 -10.29 -33.11
#